data_AF-A0A2N2LSJ2-F1
#
_entry.id   AF-A0A2N2LSJ2-F1
#
_cell.length_a   1.000
_cell.length_b   1.000
_cell.length_c   1.000
_cell.angle_alpha   90.00
_cell.angle_beta   90.00
_cell.angle_gamma   90.00
#
_symmetry.space_group_name_H-M   'P 1'
#
loop_
_entity.id
_entity.type
_entity.pdbx_description
1 polymer ?
#
loop_
_entity_poly.entity_id
_entity_poly.type
_entity_poly.pdbx_seq_one_letter_code
_entity_poly.pdbx_strand_id
1 'polypeptide(L)'
;MNLIEFLRTAKIDDLGLPAQIIQKLRDQNLTEFQKIYASVQSYRAFGKCSIEGMTDEEMQVLNQKYIDLMVANGLMKPKNPPVPATTKTNSSSTKTARPAASGPRQMSESKQPGVEETARLVKRYVPDENPPASPSSPLATWENRLAPQLRKVELVGEIPISKEELDDISLHFSRLFYNHSTDEVLNFIGRNYPATFLVFMVGQGIFGYNNGDFWSAYEQVLRHSIDSVAFGRLFEKIIQRFERPQFRDLQERARRYVDPILAHGGIPVYCLKDFFSNIVLNCTIRPQLFALEGEELVEEVIKHTTYTANTDKPVLNFLEYGGPTAANLLDRARKMLLAWQQNQTLLSAADAGLPAHLTQYFAEWTRENVAFSLERGSRNRLKRPQLSLDPWGLGIFLDLPSQPVSALNMSDLYWKVEAGDYHEEIKARTQRKGDQLETREITLRLNEVAENIHVQFSQGSNVYEWKISGYSPDHLILAFDPMTGHIQNHILARETWLLYPQHLSLSVQAGEGRLLEILPDLPGEWSKLKLECWDLTQTTCIGLIQNDVVFREIYVRSQEKIEKPTFENGNIVSTDLEENPVPLYSGAPPTLRIPLGRSEDFLSELNRWQINLDSVGSADPEVSLQTTLADLSKADCAIVDNKALIHLASPTLLTARPAGAYQIAIKGPLGRDASLTLQILPECEVSGLKELYIPDRSSGPEPISFSIQTSLFAGVDSLNGADGIKIQTGKSGLHHILAPSEISSVGLLIRRETINHQFIRVPIYLRINRLRWRMMGDHGLVENWQQKHSTLSLQELLQEESPLLIVDLPGNAEGLLSLELNLLDIQGNILQQLKPADRSIKHAARFWRFDLSKVKHSIEMNDSPIFRLDLVGVKDAMVK
;
A
#
# COMPACT_ATOMS: atom_id res chain seq x y z
N MET A 1 41.68 -13.34 -1.34
CA MET A 1 40.83 -14.35 -2.01
C MET A 1 39.42 -14.17 -1.49
N ASN A 2 38.41 -14.14 -2.36
CA ASN A 2 37.01 -14.07 -1.92
C ASN A 2 36.43 -15.50 -1.72
N LEU A 3 35.29 -15.62 -1.05
CA LEU A 3 34.70 -16.93 -0.74
C LEU A 3 34.35 -17.75 -2.00
N ILE A 4 33.82 -17.12 -3.05
CA ILE A 4 33.39 -17.81 -4.28
C ILE A 4 34.60 -18.38 -5.03
N GLU A 5 35.69 -17.62 -5.06
CA GLU A 5 36.97 -18.01 -5.64
C GLU A 5 37.62 -19.17 -4.86
N PHE A 6 37.57 -19.14 -3.52
CA PHE A 6 38.03 -20.23 -2.67
C PHE A 6 37.21 -21.51 -2.86
N LEU A 7 35.88 -21.42 -2.83
CA LEU A 7 34.99 -22.59 -2.98
C LEU A 7 35.15 -23.33 -4.32
N ARG A 8 35.65 -22.63 -5.36
CA ARG A 8 35.94 -23.18 -6.69
C ARG A 8 37.34 -23.76 -6.85
N THR A 9 38.27 -23.43 -5.94
CA THR A 9 39.69 -23.80 -6.06
C THR A 9 40.15 -24.79 -4.99
N ALA A 10 39.55 -24.75 -3.80
CA ALA A 10 39.81 -25.71 -2.73
C ALA A 10 39.32 -27.13 -3.07
N LYS A 11 40.08 -28.13 -2.62
CA LYS A 11 39.77 -29.55 -2.76
C LYS A 11 39.39 -30.15 -1.41
N ILE A 12 38.66 -31.26 -1.42
CA ILE A 12 38.28 -31.97 -0.19
C ILE A 12 39.51 -32.48 0.56
N ASP A 13 40.55 -32.88 -0.17
CA ASP A 13 41.81 -33.37 0.40
C ASP A 13 42.48 -32.29 1.29
N ASP A 14 42.24 -31.00 1.02
CA ASP A 14 42.78 -29.86 1.80
C ASP A 14 42.17 -29.77 3.21
N LEU A 15 41.02 -30.42 3.48
CA LEU A 15 40.38 -30.48 4.80
C LEU A 15 41.10 -31.42 5.78
N GLY A 16 41.97 -32.32 5.30
CA GLY A 16 42.68 -33.29 6.14
C GLY A 16 41.72 -34.16 6.98
N LEU A 17 40.67 -34.68 6.32
CA LEU A 17 39.63 -35.49 6.95
C LEU A 17 40.08 -36.95 7.17
N PRO A 18 39.54 -37.65 8.19
CA PRO A 18 39.69 -39.10 8.32
C PRO A 18 39.22 -39.85 7.07
N ALA A 19 39.94 -40.91 6.69
CA ALA A 19 39.65 -41.68 5.47
C ALA A 19 38.21 -42.24 5.41
N GLN A 20 37.63 -42.58 6.57
CA GLN A 20 36.24 -43.04 6.70
C GLN A 20 35.23 -41.96 6.28
N ILE A 21 35.47 -40.70 6.64
CA ILE A 21 34.62 -39.56 6.24
C ILE A 21 34.79 -39.26 4.75
N ILE A 22 36.02 -39.31 4.23
CA ILE A 22 36.29 -39.10 2.79
C ILE A 22 35.58 -40.17 1.95
N GLN A 23 35.56 -41.43 2.39
CA GLN A 23 34.84 -42.49 1.68
C GLN A 23 33.33 -42.23 1.66
N LYS A 24 32.70 -41.94 2.81
CA LYS A 24 31.26 -41.61 2.86
C LYS A 24 30.86 -40.42 1.98
N LEU A 25 31.71 -39.38 1.93
CA LEU A 25 31.49 -38.23 1.04
C LEU A 25 31.58 -38.62 -0.45
N ARG A 26 32.49 -39.52 -0.82
CA ARG A 26 32.60 -40.06 -2.19
C ARG A 26 31.41 -40.95 -2.55
N ASP A 27 30.95 -41.79 -1.62
CA ASP A 27 29.79 -42.67 -1.80
C ASP A 27 28.50 -41.85 -2.05
N GLN A 28 28.40 -40.67 -1.42
CA GLN A 28 27.33 -39.69 -1.64
C GLN A 28 27.60 -38.70 -2.80
N ASN A 29 28.63 -38.94 -3.62
CA ASN A 29 29.03 -38.12 -4.77
C ASN A 29 29.35 -36.64 -4.43
N LEU A 30 29.64 -36.34 -3.15
CA LEU A 30 30.04 -35.04 -2.62
C LEU A 30 31.57 -34.89 -2.77
N THR A 31 32.05 -34.82 -4.01
CA THR A 31 33.48 -34.73 -4.36
C THR A 31 33.99 -33.30 -4.58
N GLU A 32 33.09 -32.31 -4.57
CA GLU A 32 33.40 -30.88 -4.70
C GLU A 32 33.25 -30.13 -3.37
N PHE A 33 34.22 -29.27 -3.07
CA PHE A 33 34.26 -28.46 -1.85
C PHE A 33 33.06 -27.51 -1.71
N GLN A 34 32.56 -26.98 -2.84
CA GLN A 34 31.34 -26.15 -2.89
C GLN A 34 30.06 -26.93 -2.50
N LYS A 35 29.95 -28.21 -2.84
CA LYS A 35 28.78 -29.03 -2.49
C LYS A 35 28.73 -29.33 -0.99
N ILE A 36 29.90 -29.63 -0.39
CA ILE A 36 30.04 -29.81 1.06
C ILE A 36 29.73 -28.53 1.84
N TYR A 37 30.08 -27.35 1.31
CA TYR A 37 29.79 -26.07 1.97
C TYR A 37 28.31 -25.91 2.32
N ALA A 38 27.41 -26.30 1.40
CA ALA A 38 25.95 -26.23 1.62
C ALA A 38 25.52 -27.12 2.79
N SER A 39 25.95 -28.39 2.83
CA SER A 39 25.67 -29.30 3.94
C SER A 39 26.24 -28.80 5.28
N VAL A 40 27.44 -28.21 5.27
CA VAL A 40 28.06 -27.63 6.47
C VAL A 40 27.31 -26.38 6.97
N GLN A 41 26.76 -25.54 6.08
CA GLN A 41 25.90 -24.43 6.50
C GLN A 41 24.55 -24.94 7.04
N SER A 42 23.92 -25.92 6.40
CA SER A 42 22.68 -26.55 6.89
C SER A 42 22.86 -27.16 8.29
N TYR A 43 23.97 -27.87 8.52
CA TYR A 43 24.31 -28.40 9.85
C TYR A 43 24.47 -27.29 10.91
N ARG A 44 25.08 -26.14 10.55
CA ARG A 44 25.20 -24.98 11.48
C ARG A 44 23.87 -24.32 11.79
N ALA A 45 22.93 -24.29 10.85
CA ALA A 45 21.63 -23.67 11.03
C ALA A 45 20.66 -24.56 11.86
N PHE A 46 20.69 -25.87 11.64
CA PHE A 46 19.68 -26.80 12.17
C PHE A 46 20.20 -27.87 13.14
N GLY A 47 21.52 -27.97 13.32
CA GLY A 47 22.16 -28.86 14.29
C GLY A 47 22.05 -30.37 13.99
N LYS A 48 21.68 -30.75 12.76
CA LYS A 48 21.52 -32.15 12.32
C LYS A 48 22.23 -32.40 11.00
N CYS A 49 22.85 -33.57 10.87
CA CYS A 49 23.52 -34.02 9.66
C CYS A 49 22.54 -34.17 8.50
N SER A 50 22.89 -33.59 7.36
CA SER A 50 22.12 -33.65 6.11
C SER A 50 22.76 -34.56 5.05
N ILE A 51 23.75 -35.38 5.44
CA ILE A 51 24.49 -36.29 4.55
C ILE A 51 24.12 -37.72 4.95
N GLU A 52 23.49 -38.44 4.05
CA GLU A 52 22.99 -39.79 4.32
C GLU A 52 24.14 -40.78 4.58
N GLY A 53 24.06 -41.53 5.69
CA GLY A 53 25.11 -42.45 6.15
C GLY A 53 26.21 -41.83 7.02
N MET A 54 26.15 -40.52 7.31
CA MET A 54 27.12 -39.80 8.14
C MET A 54 26.51 -39.38 9.49
N THR A 55 27.21 -39.60 10.60
CA THR A 55 26.69 -39.25 11.95
C THR A 55 26.87 -37.77 12.29
N ASP A 56 26.17 -37.27 13.31
CA ASP A 56 26.31 -35.89 13.77
C ASP A 56 27.73 -35.60 14.31
N GLU A 57 28.41 -36.57 14.92
CA GLU A 57 29.80 -36.44 15.36
C GLU A 57 30.78 -36.36 14.19
N GLU A 58 30.58 -37.20 13.16
CA GLU A 58 31.37 -37.13 11.92
C GLU A 58 31.15 -35.79 11.22
N MET A 59 29.91 -35.30 11.19
CA MET A 59 29.54 -34.00 10.61
C MET A 59 30.12 -32.83 11.42
N GLN A 60 30.21 -32.96 12.75
CA GLN A 60 30.90 -31.99 13.60
C GLN A 60 32.41 -31.94 13.31
N VAL A 61 33.06 -33.09 13.09
CA VAL A 61 34.47 -33.16 12.67
C VAL A 61 34.67 -32.51 11.29
N LEU A 62 33.78 -32.79 10.33
CA LEU A 62 33.80 -32.15 9.01
C LEU A 62 33.66 -30.63 9.12
N ASN A 63 32.68 -30.15 9.90
CA ASN A 63 32.46 -28.72 10.14
C ASN A 63 33.66 -28.06 10.83
N GLN A 64 34.31 -28.70 11.80
CA GLN A 64 35.49 -28.14 12.47
C GLN A 64 36.67 -28.00 11.51
N LYS A 65 37.00 -29.05 10.74
CA LYS A 65 38.03 -28.99 9.69
C LYS A 65 37.74 -27.90 8.66
N TYR A 66 36.46 -27.72 8.34
CA TYR A 66 36.00 -26.64 7.45
C TYR A 66 36.25 -25.24 8.05
N ILE A 67 36.00 -25.04 9.35
CA ILE A 67 36.34 -23.79 10.07
C ILE A 67 37.84 -23.56 10.04
N ASP A 68 38.64 -24.57 10.39
CA ASP A 68 40.10 -24.45 10.50
C ASP A 68 40.72 -24.02 9.16
N LEU A 69 40.29 -24.64 8.05
CA LEU A 69 40.77 -24.29 6.71
C LEU A 69 40.29 -22.89 6.26
N MET A 70 39.07 -22.49 6.61
CA MET A 70 38.54 -21.14 6.33
C MET A 70 39.28 -20.06 7.13
N VAL A 71 39.64 -20.33 8.38
CA VAL A 71 40.45 -19.44 9.23
C VAL A 71 41.88 -19.34 8.68
N ALA A 72 42.50 -20.46 8.30
CA ALA A 72 43.84 -20.48 7.71
C ALA A 72 43.95 -19.67 6.40
N ASN A 73 42.87 -19.63 5.61
CA ASN A 73 42.79 -18.84 4.38
C ASN A 73 42.28 -17.39 4.59
N GLY A 74 42.15 -16.94 5.84
CA GLY A 74 41.73 -15.57 6.17
C GLY A 74 40.25 -15.24 5.89
N LEU A 75 39.42 -16.27 5.63
CA LEU A 75 37.99 -16.12 5.33
C LEU A 75 37.12 -16.09 6.59
N MET A 76 37.65 -16.50 7.74
CA MET A 76 36.98 -16.46 9.05
C MET A 76 37.96 -16.02 10.15
N LYS A 77 37.46 -15.35 11.20
CA LYS A 77 38.24 -15.05 12.42
C LYS A 77 38.22 -16.25 13.39
N PRO A 78 39.32 -16.58 14.08
CA PRO A 78 39.33 -17.66 15.07
C PRO A 78 38.44 -17.34 16.28
N LYS A 79 37.78 -18.36 16.84
CA LYS A 79 37.06 -18.27 18.13
C LYS A 79 38.03 -18.58 19.29
N ASN A 80 37.96 -17.80 20.36
CA ASN A 80 38.65 -18.12 21.62
C ASN A 80 38.02 -19.37 22.27
N PRO A 81 38.81 -20.19 23.00
CA PRO A 81 38.32 -21.43 23.60
C PRO A 81 37.41 -21.18 24.83
N PRO A 82 36.45 -22.08 25.12
CA PRO A 82 35.52 -21.94 26.23
C PRO A 82 36.12 -22.38 27.57
N VAL A 83 35.71 -21.72 28.65
CA VAL A 83 35.98 -22.13 30.04
C VAL A 83 35.07 -23.32 30.40
N PRO A 84 35.56 -24.37 31.08
CA PRO A 84 34.74 -25.56 31.38
C PRO A 84 33.71 -25.30 32.48
N ALA A 85 32.51 -25.86 32.29
CA ALA A 85 31.44 -25.81 33.27
C ALA A 85 31.69 -26.75 34.47
N THR A 86 31.24 -26.37 35.66
CA THR A 86 31.20 -27.26 36.84
C THR A 86 29.78 -27.43 37.38
N THR A 87 29.50 -28.66 37.80
CA THR A 87 28.17 -29.19 38.10
C THR A 87 27.74 -28.91 39.55
N LYS A 88 26.42 -28.92 39.79
CA LYS A 88 25.82 -28.81 41.14
C LYS A 88 26.20 -30.03 42.02
N THR A 89 26.59 -29.79 43.29
CA THR A 89 25.93 -30.40 44.48
C THR A 89 26.44 -29.85 45.83
N ASN A 90 25.51 -29.72 46.78
CA ASN A 90 25.60 -29.70 48.25
C ASN A 90 26.98 -29.77 48.95
N SER A 91 27.25 -28.86 49.90
CA SER A 91 27.12 -29.14 51.35
C SER A 91 27.67 -28.03 52.26
N SER A 92 27.32 -28.12 53.54
CA SER A 92 27.66 -27.22 54.66
C SER A 92 29.16 -27.10 54.99
N SER A 93 29.62 -25.93 55.46
CA SER A 93 29.90 -25.69 56.90
C SER A 93 30.80 -24.46 57.22
N THR A 94 30.37 -23.68 58.22
CA THR A 94 31.12 -22.89 59.23
C THR A 94 32.50 -22.24 58.99
N LYS A 95 32.52 -20.93 59.35
CA LYS A 95 33.35 -20.24 60.39
C LYS A 95 34.48 -19.27 59.99
N THR A 96 34.42 -18.08 60.64
CA THR A 96 35.51 -17.18 61.10
C THR A 96 36.37 -16.44 60.05
N ALA A 97 36.81 -15.18 60.24
CA ALA A 97 36.63 -14.23 61.36
C ALA A 97 36.71 -12.74 60.90
N ARG A 98 36.26 -11.85 61.81
CA ARG A 98 36.50 -10.38 61.86
C ARG A 98 37.96 -10.10 62.32
N PRO A 99 38.55 -8.88 62.17
CA PRO A 99 38.09 -7.67 62.88
C PRO A 99 38.23 -6.34 62.09
N ALA A 100 38.09 -5.20 62.80
CA ALA A 100 37.94 -3.84 62.29
C ALA A 100 38.93 -2.84 62.95
N ALA A 101 38.71 -1.52 62.72
CA ALA A 101 39.47 -0.34 63.20
C ALA A 101 40.77 -0.03 62.41
N SER A 102 41.28 1.21 62.26
CA SER A 102 40.88 2.58 62.69
C SER A 102 41.59 3.66 61.83
N GLY A 103 41.13 4.93 61.82
CA GLY A 103 41.81 6.08 61.17
C GLY A 103 42.98 6.67 61.99
N PRO A 104 43.26 8.01 62.01
CA PRO A 104 42.80 9.14 61.17
C PRO A 104 43.94 10.14 60.77
N ARG A 105 43.64 11.32 60.16
CA ARG A 105 44.39 12.59 60.41
C ARG A 105 43.72 13.89 59.89
N GLN A 106 43.90 14.97 60.67
CA GLN A 106 43.55 16.39 60.42
C GLN A 106 44.72 17.13 59.69
N MET A 107 44.82 18.44 59.41
CA MET A 107 44.05 19.71 59.57
C MET A 107 44.64 20.73 58.54
N SER A 108 44.11 21.93 58.25
CA SER A 108 44.23 23.15 59.09
C SER A 108 43.43 24.37 58.55
N GLU A 109 43.24 25.39 59.39
CA GLU A 109 42.41 26.60 59.19
C GLU A 109 43.20 27.86 58.73
N SER A 110 42.49 28.94 58.35
CA SER A 110 42.79 30.31 58.84
C SER A 110 41.58 31.27 58.74
N LYS A 111 41.58 32.33 59.57
CA LYS A 111 40.47 33.26 59.92
C LYS A 111 40.65 34.65 59.23
N GLN A 112 39.60 35.35 58.74
CA GLN A 112 38.75 36.40 59.42
C GLN A 112 39.53 37.67 59.88
N PRO A 113 38.92 38.86 60.18
CA PRO A 113 37.52 39.35 60.02
C PRO A 113 37.40 40.81 59.42
N GLY A 114 36.21 41.39 59.28
CA GLY A 114 35.99 42.80 58.84
C GLY A 114 34.54 43.31 59.03
N VAL A 115 34.32 44.60 59.30
CA VAL A 115 33.10 45.15 59.94
C VAL A 115 32.80 46.65 59.61
N GLU A 116 31.51 47.01 59.56
CA GLU A 116 30.78 48.32 59.73
C GLU A 116 30.89 49.57 58.79
N GLU A 117 29.68 50.01 58.40
CA GLU A 117 29.06 51.36 58.35
C GLU A 117 29.38 52.54 57.38
N THR A 118 28.27 53.00 56.76
CA THR A 118 27.88 54.39 56.36
C THR A 118 28.53 55.14 55.18
N ALA A 119 27.72 55.44 54.16
CA ALA A 119 27.56 56.79 53.59
C ALA A 119 26.28 56.89 52.72
N ARG A 120 25.55 58.02 52.83
CA ARG A 120 24.36 58.32 51.98
C ARG A 120 24.78 58.96 50.66
N LEU A 121 24.08 58.67 49.57
CA LEU A 121 24.00 59.58 48.42
C LEU A 121 22.62 59.50 47.75
N VAL A 122 21.91 60.63 47.76
CA VAL A 122 20.56 60.77 47.20
C VAL A 122 20.64 60.87 45.68
N LYS A 123 19.90 60.03 44.95
CA LYS A 123 19.55 60.26 43.54
C LYS A 123 18.04 60.24 43.35
N ARG A 124 17.57 61.10 42.45
CA ARG A 124 16.16 61.48 42.29
C ARG A 124 15.34 60.36 41.65
N TYR A 125 14.10 60.27 42.11
CA TYR A 125 13.04 59.46 41.51
C TYR A 125 12.60 60.08 40.18
N VAL A 126 12.48 59.25 39.14
CA VAL A 126 11.70 59.52 37.92
C VAL A 126 10.79 58.31 37.77
N PRO A 127 9.46 58.47 37.66
CA PRO A 127 8.56 57.35 37.50
C PRO A 127 8.67 56.84 36.06
N ASP A 128 9.13 55.60 35.89
CA ASP A 128 9.04 54.91 34.60
C ASP A 128 7.75 54.07 34.56
N GLU A 129 7.12 54.00 33.39
CA GLU A 129 5.79 53.43 33.23
C GLU A 129 5.80 51.90 33.15
N ASN A 130 4.66 51.30 33.51
CA ASN A 130 4.32 49.87 33.43
C ASN A 130 4.90 48.96 34.54
N PRO A 131 4.04 48.30 35.36
CA PRO A 131 4.49 47.16 36.16
C PRO A 131 4.83 45.98 35.23
N PRO A 132 5.80 45.12 35.59
CA PRO A 132 6.15 43.95 34.77
C PRO A 132 4.94 43.00 34.67
N ALA A 133 4.75 42.43 33.48
CA ALA A 133 3.72 41.44 33.23
C ALA A 133 3.83 40.27 34.23
N SER A 134 2.67 39.81 34.71
CA SER A 134 2.61 38.64 35.59
C SER A 134 3.32 37.44 34.95
N PRO A 135 4.10 36.65 35.70
CA PRO A 135 4.75 35.47 35.13
C PRO A 135 3.68 34.52 34.60
N SER A 136 3.76 34.16 33.31
CA SER A 136 2.84 33.20 32.72
C SER A 136 2.95 31.86 33.46
N SER A 137 1.81 31.26 33.80
CA SER A 137 1.76 29.91 34.36
C SER A 137 2.56 28.96 33.45
N PRO A 138 3.41 28.06 33.99
CA PRO A 138 4.16 27.11 33.17
C PRO A 138 3.28 26.28 32.22
N LEU A 139 2.07 25.91 32.66
CA LEU A 139 1.08 25.25 31.81
C LEU A 139 0.52 26.16 30.71
N ALA A 140 0.45 27.47 30.92
CA ALA A 140 0.08 28.42 29.86
C ALA A 140 1.21 28.56 28.82
N THR A 141 2.48 28.50 29.25
CA THR A 141 3.63 28.44 28.34
C THR A 141 3.59 27.17 27.49
N TRP A 142 3.30 26.01 28.09
CA TRP A 142 3.10 24.76 27.35
C TRP A 142 1.89 24.83 26.40
N GLU A 143 0.74 25.36 26.83
CA GLU A 143 -0.45 25.44 25.99
C GLU A 143 -0.23 26.33 24.77
N ASN A 144 0.39 27.50 24.96
CA ASN A 144 0.76 28.40 23.87
C ASN A 144 1.75 27.75 22.88
N ARG A 145 2.59 26.81 23.33
CA ARG A 145 3.51 26.05 22.46
C ARG A 145 2.79 24.90 21.72
N LEU A 146 1.88 24.20 22.38
CA LEU A 146 1.33 22.92 21.91
C LEU A 146 0.03 23.09 21.11
N ALA A 147 -0.85 24.04 21.47
CA ALA A 147 -2.11 24.26 20.78
C ALA A 147 -1.95 24.63 19.28
N PRO A 148 -0.94 25.43 18.85
CA PRO A 148 -0.69 25.66 17.43
C PRO A 148 -0.16 24.41 16.70
N GLN A 149 0.62 23.56 17.38
CA GLN A 149 1.18 22.34 16.80
C GLN A 149 0.12 21.25 16.60
N LEU A 150 -0.83 21.13 17.53
CA LEU A 150 -1.92 20.17 17.45
C LEU A 150 -2.82 20.35 16.21
N ARG A 151 -2.89 21.57 15.66
CA ARG A 151 -3.59 21.84 14.40
C ARG A 151 -2.84 21.32 13.15
N LYS A 152 -1.51 21.13 13.25
CA LYS A 152 -0.62 20.72 12.14
C LYS A 152 -0.50 19.19 11.99
N VAL A 153 -0.82 18.41 13.02
CA VAL A 153 -0.65 16.95 13.06
C VAL A 153 -1.97 16.22 12.93
N GLU A 154 -1.99 15.02 12.35
CA GLU A 154 -3.19 14.18 12.34
C GLU A 154 -3.32 13.49 13.71
N LEU A 155 -2.22 12.92 14.20
CA LEU A 155 -2.14 12.27 15.52
C LEU A 155 -1.36 13.12 16.52
N VAL A 156 -1.84 13.15 17.77
CA VAL A 156 -1.20 13.90 18.86
C VAL A 156 0.27 13.48 19.07
N GLY A 157 0.58 12.19 18.90
CA GLY A 157 1.92 11.62 19.04
C GLY A 157 2.90 11.97 17.91
N GLU A 158 2.47 12.68 16.85
CA GLU A 158 3.39 13.32 15.91
C GLU A 158 4.03 14.60 16.49
N ILE A 159 3.46 15.18 17.55
CA ILE A 159 4.05 16.35 18.22
C ILE A 159 5.33 15.88 18.92
N PRO A 160 6.51 16.45 18.60
CA PRO A 160 7.74 16.09 19.25
C PRO A 160 7.68 16.53 20.73
N ILE A 161 7.69 15.55 21.63
CA ILE A 161 7.78 15.75 23.07
C ILE A 161 8.82 14.77 23.62
N SER A 162 9.82 15.29 24.35
CA SER A 162 10.79 14.43 25.04
C SER A 162 10.20 13.86 26.32
N LYS A 163 10.83 12.82 26.89
CA LYS A 163 10.41 12.26 28.17
C LYS A 163 10.56 13.29 29.30
N GLU A 164 11.62 14.09 29.26
CA GLU A 164 11.89 15.17 30.21
C GLU A 164 10.84 16.29 30.13
N GLU A 165 10.44 16.69 28.92
CA GLU A 165 9.36 17.67 28.73
C GLU A 165 8.00 17.14 29.22
N LEU A 166 7.70 15.86 28.96
CA LEU A 166 6.50 15.21 29.48
C LEU A 166 6.51 15.14 31.01
N ASP A 167 7.66 14.87 31.63
CA ASP A 167 7.79 14.81 33.09
C ASP A 167 7.64 16.20 33.74
N ASP A 168 8.08 17.28 33.08
CA ASP A 168 7.81 18.67 33.49
C ASP A 168 6.30 19.02 33.42
N ILE A 169 5.64 18.69 32.30
CA ILE A 169 4.18 18.85 32.16
C ILE A 169 3.45 18.06 33.26
N SER A 170 3.89 16.83 33.53
CA SER A 170 3.31 15.96 34.56
C SER A 170 3.49 16.53 35.96
N LEU A 171 4.68 17.06 36.29
CA LEU A 171 4.95 17.77 37.53
C LEU A 171 4.03 18.98 37.69
N HIS A 172 3.79 19.74 36.63
CA HIS A 172 2.91 20.90 36.67
C HIS A 172 1.42 20.54 36.79
N PHE A 173 0.95 19.46 36.14
CA PHE A 173 -0.41 18.96 36.37
C PHE A 173 -0.60 18.38 37.77
N SER A 174 0.37 17.63 38.32
CA SER A 174 0.28 17.09 39.69
C SER A 174 0.01 18.17 40.73
N ARG A 175 0.53 19.39 40.51
CA ARG A 175 0.34 20.53 41.43
C ARG A 175 -1.10 21.04 41.46
N LEU A 176 -1.90 20.83 40.41
CA LEU A 176 -3.30 21.25 40.38
C LEU A 176 -4.20 20.33 41.24
N PHE A 177 -3.80 19.08 41.46
CA PHE A 177 -4.58 18.10 42.23
C PHE A 177 -4.36 18.19 43.75
N TYR A 178 -3.42 19.01 44.25
CA TYR A 178 -3.30 19.25 45.69
C TYR A 178 -4.50 20.04 46.23
N ASN A 179 -5.23 19.43 47.16
CA ASN A 179 -6.37 20.02 47.89
C ASN A 179 -7.57 20.46 47.02
N HIS A 180 -7.70 19.93 45.81
CA HIS A 180 -8.83 20.18 44.89
C HIS A 180 -9.49 18.86 44.47
N SER A 181 -10.79 18.90 44.13
CA SER A 181 -11.47 17.71 43.61
C SER A 181 -11.11 17.44 42.15
N THR A 182 -11.15 16.17 41.75
CA THR A 182 -10.83 15.74 40.38
C THR A 182 -11.68 16.46 39.34
N ASP A 183 -12.98 16.65 39.60
CA ASP A 183 -13.90 17.34 38.69
C ASP A 183 -13.58 18.83 38.51
N GLU A 184 -13.22 19.53 39.59
CA GLU A 184 -12.81 20.95 39.51
C GLU A 184 -11.55 21.10 38.67
N VAL A 185 -10.54 20.25 38.91
CA VAL A 185 -9.26 20.29 38.20
C VAL A 185 -9.43 19.92 36.72
N LEU A 186 -10.18 18.87 36.40
CA LEU A 186 -10.43 18.47 35.00
C LEU A 186 -11.25 19.53 34.24
N ASN A 187 -12.25 20.16 34.88
CA ASN A 187 -12.96 21.29 34.28
C ASN A 187 -12.05 22.50 34.05
N PHE A 188 -11.12 22.78 34.96
CA PHE A 188 -10.14 23.85 34.82
C PHE A 188 -9.13 23.57 33.69
N ILE A 189 -8.59 22.35 33.62
CA ILE A 189 -7.68 21.90 32.57
C ILE A 189 -8.37 21.95 31.20
N GLY A 190 -9.57 21.39 31.06
CA GLY A 190 -10.31 21.37 29.79
C GLY A 190 -10.68 22.74 29.23
N ARG A 191 -10.74 23.76 30.08
CA ARG A 191 -10.99 25.16 29.67
C ARG A 191 -9.70 25.88 29.29
N ASN A 192 -8.62 25.71 30.07
CA ASN A 192 -7.43 26.56 30.01
C ASN A 192 -6.20 25.91 29.36
N TYR A 193 -6.04 24.58 29.46
CA TYR A 193 -4.87 23.84 28.96
C TYR A 193 -5.23 22.59 28.13
N PRO A 194 -6.19 22.67 27.18
CA PRO A 194 -6.69 21.50 26.48
C PRO A 194 -5.67 20.79 25.59
N ALA A 195 -4.79 21.49 24.87
CA ALA A 195 -3.77 20.85 24.02
C ALA A 195 -2.66 20.20 24.86
N THR A 196 -2.24 20.86 25.94
CA THR A 196 -1.27 20.35 26.91
C THR A 196 -1.79 19.07 27.56
N PHE A 197 -3.09 19.02 27.88
CA PHE A 197 -3.73 17.81 28.38
C PHE A 197 -3.69 16.66 27.37
N LEU A 198 -4.02 16.90 26.09
CA LEU A 198 -3.95 15.85 25.07
C LEU A 198 -2.52 15.31 24.89
N VAL A 199 -1.51 16.19 24.85
CA VAL A 199 -0.10 15.79 24.74
C VAL A 199 0.38 15.04 25.99
N PHE A 200 -0.08 15.42 27.18
CA PHE A 200 0.15 14.66 28.40
C PHE A 200 -0.47 13.27 28.35
N MET A 201 -1.75 13.15 27.96
CA MET A 201 -2.43 11.86 27.85
C MET A 201 -1.73 10.92 26.85
N VAL A 202 -1.48 11.41 25.64
CA VAL A 202 -0.85 10.59 24.61
C VAL A 202 0.62 10.31 24.91
N GLY A 203 1.35 11.26 25.49
CA GLY A 203 2.72 11.07 25.95
C GLY A 203 2.85 10.01 27.05
N GLN A 204 1.96 10.01 28.04
CA GLN A 204 1.93 8.95 29.05
C GLN A 204 1.49 7.59 28.45
N GLY A 205 0.64 7.60 27.41
CA GLY A 205 0.38 6.41 26.60
C GLY A 205 1.63 5.87 25.87
N ILE A 206 2.48 6.74 25.32
CA ILE A 206 3.70 6.36 24.60
C ILE A 206 4.77 5.81 25.54
N PHE A 207 5.07 6.54 26.63
CA PHE A 207 6.21 6.25 27.51
C PHE A 207 5.86 5.48 28.80
N GLY A 208 4.60 5.50 29.22
CA GLY A 208 4.13 4.90 30.49
C GLY A 208 3.35 3.60 30.33
N TYR A 209 2.87 3.26 29.13
CA TYR A 209 2.19 1.98 28.87
C TYR A 209 3.13 0.79 29.07
N ASN A 210 2.65 -0.24 29.78
CA ASN A 210 3.44 -1.44 30.09
C ASN A 210 2.53 -2.67 30.20
N ASN A 211 2.56 -3.58 29.21
CA ASN A 211 1.86 -4.87 29.24
C ASN A 211 0.38 -4.81 29.68
N GLY A 212 -0.40 -3.90 29.08
CA GLY A 212 -1.82 -3.73 29.41
C GLY A 212 -2.09 -2.80 30.60
N ASP A 213 -1.10 -2.54 31.46
CA ASP A 213 -1.14 -1.44 32.42
C ASP A 213 -0.98 -0.10 31.69
N PHE A 214 -1.78 0.87 32.10
CA PHE A 214 -1.92 2.17 31.45
C PHE A 214 -2.19 3.25 32.49
N TRP A 215 -3.26 3.10 33.29
CA TRP A 215 -3.67 4.12 34.26
C TRP A 215 -2.69 4.30 35.42
N SER A 216 -1.96 3.26 35.83
CA SER A 216 -1.01 3.35 36.95
C SER A 216 0.13 4.35 36.70
N ALA A 217 0.53 4.54 35.44
CA ALA A 217 1.53 5.56 35.08
C ALA A 217 1.05 6.97 35.41
N TYR A 218 -0.24 7.26 35.15
CA TYR A 218 -0.87 8.54 35.48
C TYR A 218 -0.98 8.75 36.99
N GLU A 219 -1.38 7.72 37.74
CA GLU A 219 -1.48 7.78 39.19
C GLU A 219 -0.13 8.07 39.85
N GLN A 220 0.95 7.46 39.33
CA GLN A 220 2.32 7.70 39.82
C GLN A 220 2.80 9.13 39.57
N VAL A 221 2.61 9.67 38.36
CA VAL A 221 3.11 11.02 38.02
C VAL A 221 2.24 12.15 38.59
N LEU A 222 0.91 11.96 38.67
CA LEU A 222 0.00 12.93 39.27
C LEU A 222 -0.11 12.81 40.79
N ARG A 223 0.37 11.69 41.37
CA ARG A 223 0.33 11.36 42.81
C ARG A 223 -1.09 11.38 43.38
N HIS A 224 -2.06 10.98 42.56
CA HIS A 224 -3.48 11.01 42.84
C HIS A 224 -4.18 9.84 42.14
N SER A 225 -5.24 9.29 42.75
CA SER A 225 -6.06 8.23 42.15
C SER A 225 -6.78 8.73 40.90
N ILE A 226 -6.82 7.94 39.83
CA ILE A 226 -7.36 8.38 38.53
C ILE A 226 -8.76 7.83 38.28
N ASP A 227 -9.73 8.74 38.12
CA ASP A 227 -11.00 8.40 37.49
C ASP A 227 -10.79 8.31 35.96
N SER A 228 -10.56 7.07 35.51
CA SER A 228 -10.39 6.73 34.09
C SER A 228 -11.56 7.18 33.20
N VAL A 229 -12.79 7.27 33.72
CA VAL A 229 -13.98 7.70 32.97
C VAL A 229 -13.99 9.22 32.83
N ALA A 230 -13.67 9.96 33.90
CA ALA A 230 -13.60 11.42 33.85
C ALA A 230 -12.46 11.92 32.94
N PHE A 231 -11.26 11.33 33.05
CA PHE A 231 -10.12 11.63 32.17
C PHE A 231 -10.43 11.24 30.72
N GLY A 232 -10.99 10.05 30.48
CA GLY A 232 -11.37 9.57 29.15
C GLY A 232 -12.41 10.44 28.45
N ARG A 233 -13.47 10.87 29.18
CA ARG A 233 -14.48 11.81 28.65
C ARG A 233 -13.90 13.19 28.35
N LEU A 234 -12.96 13.67 29.17
CA LEU A 234 -12.26 14.92 28.89
C LEU A 234 -11.42 14.82 27.62
N PHE A 235 -10.71 13.69 27.44
CA PHE A 235 -9.96 13.38 26.23
C PHE A 235 -10.85 13.37 24.98
N GLU A 236 -11.93 12.56 24.97
CA GLU A 236 -12.91 12.50 23.87
C GLU A 236 -13.42 13.90 23.48
N LYS A 237 -13.83 14.69 24.48
CA LYS A 237 -14.36 16.05 24.30
C LYS A 237 -13.32 17.01 23.69
N ILE A 238 -12.05 16.92 24.08
CA ILE A 238 -11.01 17.81 23.58
C ILE A 238 -10.53 17.37 22.19
N ILE A 239 -10.41 16.06 21.93
CA ILE A 239 -10.16 15.51 20.59
C ILE A 239 -11.21 16.00 19.59
N GLN A 240 -12.51 15.90 19.95
CA GLN A 240 -13.60 16.44 19.15
C GLN A 240 -13.47 17.95 18.93
N ARG A 241 -13.12 18.73 19.98
CA ARG A 241 -12.92 20.19 19.89
C ARG A 241 -11.80 20.60 18.93
N PHE A 242 -10.76 19.78 18.78
CA PHE A 242 -9.66 20.03 17.84
C PHE A 242 -9.86 19.39 16.46
N GLU A 243 -11.02 18.81 16.17
CA GLU A 243 -11.29 18.11 14.90
C GLU A 243 -10.24 17.01 14.63
N ARG A 244 -9.75 16.32 15.67
CA ARG A 244 -8.79 15.20 15.56
C ARG A 244 -9.53 13.85 15.36
N PRO A 245 -8.84 12.82 14.84
CA PRO A 245 -9.31 11.44 14.77
C PRO A 245 -10.03 10.98 16.05
N GLN A 246 -11.20 10.36 15.93
CA GLN A 246 -11.94 9.85 17.11
C GLN A 246 -11.77 8.34 17.32
N PHE A 247 -11.35 7.60 16.30
CA PHE A 247 -11.26 6.13 16.31
C PHE A 247 -12.53 5.45 16.86
N ARG A 248 -13.71 5.82 16.32
CA ARG A 248 -15.01 5.35 16.85
C ARG A 248 -15.12 3.83 16.86
N ASP A 249 -14.72 3.17 15.77
CA ASP A 249 -14.70 1.71 15.67
C ASP A 249 -13.86 1.06 16.78
N LEU A 250 -12.73 1.69 17.15
CA LEU A 250 -11.85 1.24 18.23
C LEU A 250 -12.43 1.51 19.62
N GLN A 251 -13.21 2.59 19.79
CA GLN A 251 -13.94 2.86 21.03
C GLN A 251 -14.97 1.77 21.33
N GLU A 252 -15.60 1.21 20.29
CA GLU A 252 -16.65 0.19 20.39
C GLU A 252 -16.09 -1.23 20.51
N ARG A 253 -14.97 -1.52 19.83
CA ARG A 253 -14.38 -2.87 19.75
C ARG A 253 -13.26 -3.15 20.77
N ALA A 254 -12.72 -2.12 21.40
CA ALA A 254 -11.63 -2.25 22.37
C ALA A 254 -11.91 -1.46 23.67
N ARG A 255 -10.89 -1.12 24.46
CA ARG A 255 -11.07 -0.39 25.72
C ARG A 255 -11.32 1.08 25.39
N ARG A 256 -12.60 1.46 25.30
CA ARG A 256 -13.13 2.79 24.94
C ARG A 256 -12.18 3.98 25.12
N TYR A 257 -11.65 4.19 26.33
CA TYR A 257 -10.80 5.35 26.62
C TYR A 257 -9.30 5.08 26.44
N VAL A 258 -8.83 3.84 26.57
CA VAL A 258 -7.38 3.52 26.56
C VAL A 258 -6.87 3.38 25.13
N ASP A 259 -7.53 2.55 24.33
CA ASP A 259 -7.01 2.18 23.01
C ASP A 259 -6.99 3.36 22.01
N PRO A 260 -7.96 4.30 21.98
CA PRO A 260 -7.84 5.53 21.18
C PRO A 260 -6.73 6.48 21.62
N ILE A 261 -6.44 6.59 22.94
CA ILE A 261 -5.30 7.40 23.42
C ILE A 261 -3.98 6.78 22.93
N LEU A 262 -3.87 5.44 22.97
CA LEU A 262 -2.72 4.72 22.43
C LEU A 262 -2.62 4.86 20.91
N ALA A 263 -3.75 4.80 20.17
CA ALA A 263 -3.77 4.98 18.72
C ALA A 263 -3.30 6.38 18.29
N HIS A 264 -3.65 7.44 19.03
CA HIS A 264 -3.06 8.78 18.82
C HIS A 264 -1.56 8.85 19.12
N GLY A 265 -1.01 7.90 19.89
CA GLY A 265 0.44 7.77 20.14
C GLY A 265 1.18 6.94 19.09
N GLY A 266 0.47 6.31 18.16
CA GLY A 266 1.04 5.34 17.23
C GLY A 266 1.42 4.04 17.94
N ILE A 267 2.71 3.74 18.01
CA ILE A 267 3.25 2.56 18.70
C ILE A 267 3.89 2.99 20.03
N PRO A 268 3.41 2.49 21.20
CA PRO A 268 4.03 2.75 22.50
C PRO A 268 5.44 2.15 22.60
N VAL A 269 6.31 2.74 23.43
CA VAL A 269 7.73 2.33 23.57
C VAL A 269 7.86 0.86 23.96
N TYR A 270 7.03 0.39 24.90
CA TYR A 270 6.98 -1.01 25.33
C TYR A 270 6.77 -1.98 24.15
N CYS A 271 5.88 -1.61 23.23
CA CYS A 271 5.44 -2.44 22.10
C CYS A 271 6.43 -2.45 20.92
N LEU A 272 7.44 -1.57 20.91
CA LEU A 272 8.34 -1.41 19.76
C LEU A 272 9.15 -2.66 19.45
N LYS A 273 9.46 -3.47 20.46
CA LYS A 273 10.16 -4.76 20.28
C LYS A 273 9.39 -5.67 19.33
N ASP A 274 8.10 -5.88 19.64
CA ASP A 274 7.23 -6.78 18.89
C ASP A 274 6.91 -6.18 17.51
N PHE A 275 6.67 -4.87 17.44
CA PHE A 275 6.50 -4.17 16.17
C PHE A 275 7.69 -4.39 15.23
N PHE A 276 8.94 -4.15 15.66
CA PHE A 276 10.10 -4.35 14.79
C PHE A 276 10.37 -5.83 14.49
N SER A 277 10.27 -6.71 15.49
CA SER A 277 10.67 -8.12 15.35
C SER A 277 9.63 -8.99 14.65
N ASN A 278 8.34 -8.79 14.94
CA ASN A 278 7.25 -9.61 14.40
C ASN A 278 6.63 -8.98 13.14
N ILE A 279 6.55 -7.65 13.06
CA ILE A 279 5.92 -6.95 11.93
C ILE A 279 6.98 -6.48 10.92
N VAL A 280 7.74 -5.43 11.24
CA VAL A 280 8.60 -4.72 10.27
C VAL A 280 9.62 -5.66 9.62
N LEU A 281 10.26 -6.55 10.40
CA LEU A 281 11.20 -7.53 9.88
C LEU A 281 10.53 -8.57 8.96
N ASN A 282 9.33 -9.05 9.27
CA ASN A 282 8.61 -9.95 8.35
C ASN A 282 8.23 -9.25 7.04
N CYS A 283 7.88 -7.95 7.09
CA CYS A 283 7.61 -7.15 5.91
C CYS A 283 8.83 -6.92 4.99
N THR A 284 10.07 -7.13 5.46
CA THR A 284 11.27 -7.11 4.60
C THR A 284 11.72 -8.50 4.15
N ILE A 285 11.60 -9.54 5.00
CA ILE A 285 12.14 -10.88 4.68
C ILE A 285 11.14 -11.81 3.97
N ARG A 286 9.83 -11.59 4.07
CA ARG A 286 8.82 -12.48 3.46
C ARG A 286 8.50 -12.03 2.02
N PRO A 287 8.73 -12.87 0.98
CA PRO A 287 8.41 -12.50 -0.40
C PRO A 287 6.96 -12.05 -0.59
N GLN A 288 6.00 -12.68 0.11
CA GLN A 288 4.58 -12.31 0.03
C GLN A 288 4.24 -10.92 0.61
N LEU A 289 5.04 -10.39 1.54
CA LEU A 289 4.82 -9.06 2.15
C LEU A 289 5.72 -7.98 1.55
N PHE A 290 6.92 -8.34 1.09
CA PHE A 290 7.87 -7.42 0.47
C PHE A 290 7.25 -6.66 -0.71
N ALA A 291 6.30 -7.29 -1.40
CA ALA A 291 5.62 -6.76 -2.56
C ALA A 291 4.42 -5.83 -2.28
N LEU A 292 3.97 -5.74 -1.03
CA LEU A 292 2.80 -4.95 -0.66
C LEU A 292 3.23 -3.58 -0.13
N GLU A 293 2.38 -2.56 -0.28
CA GLU A 293 2.59 -1.20 0.21
C GLU A 293 1.30 -0.61 0.75
N GLY A 294 1.41 0.50 1.50
CA GLY A 294 0.24 1.23 1.98
C GLY A 294 -0.68 0.37 2.84
N GLU A 295 -1.98 0.56 2.68
CA GLU A 295 -3.03 -0.15 3.43
C GLU A 295 -3.06 -1.65 3.09
N GLU A 296 -2.71 -2.04 1.86
CA GLU A 296 -2.67 -3.45 1.43
C GLU A 296 -1.67 -4.29 2.25
N LEU A 297 -0.49 -3.72 2.52
CA LEU A 297 0.51 -4.36 3.39
C LEU A 297 -0.02 -4.55 4.82
N VAL A 298 -0.74 -3.56 5.33
CA VAL A 298 -1.30 -3.58 6.68
C VAL A 298 -2.40 -4.64 6.80
N GLU A 299 -3.32 -4.70 5.84
CA GLU A 299 -4.36 -5.72 5.79
C GLU A 299 -3.78 -7.14 5.78
N GLU A 300 -2.77 -7.41 4.95
CA GLU A 300 -2.16 -8.74 4.84
C GLU A 300 -1.43 -9.13 6.13
N VAL A 301 -0.70 -8.21 6.75
CA VAL A 301 -0.03 -8.43 8.04
C VAL A 301 -1.03 -8.84 9.14
N ILE A 302 -2.20 -8.18 9.19
CA ILE A 302 -3.21 -8.43 10.23
C ILE A 302 -3.88 -9.81 10.07
N LYS A 303 -4.04 -10.31 8.83
CA LYS A 303 -4.68 -11.61 8.55
C LYS A 303 -3.92 -12.82 9.10
N HIS A 304 -2.59 -12.75 9.22
CA HIS A 304 -1.77 -13.92 9.57
C HIS A 304 -1.40 -13.97 11.05
N THR A 305 -1.90 -15.00 11.74
CA THR A 305 -1.56 -15.30 13.14
C THR A 305 -0.06 -15.42 13.40
N THR A 306 0.73 -15.80 12.39
CA THR A 306 2.20 -15.80 12.40
C THR A 306 2.81 -14.47 12.86
N TYR A 307 2.18 -13.34 12.53
CA TYR A 307 2.65 -12.00 12.87
C TYR A 307 1.87 -11.41 14.05
N THR A 308 0.59 -11.75 14.21
CA THR A 308 -0.29 -11.13 15.20
C THR A 308 -0.34 -11.84 16.55
N ALA A 309 -0.15 -13.16 16.62
CA ALA A 309 -0.37 -13.93 17.86
C ALA A 309 0.62 -13.60 19.00
N ASN A 310 1.84 -13.17 18.67
CA ASN A 310 2.89 -12.77 19.62
C ASN A 310 3.14 -11.25 19.60
N THR A 311 2.19 -10.45 19.09
CA THR A 311 2.34 -9.00 18.97
C THR A 311 1.36 -8.28 19.88
N ASP A 312 1.88 -7.33 20.64
CA ASP A 312 1.14 -6.45 21.53
C ASP A 312 -0.13 -5.83 20.90
N LYS A 313 -1.26 -5.91 21.61
CA LYS A 313 -2.56 -5.40 21.13
C LYS A 313 -2.56 -3.95 20.65
N PRO A 314 -1.86 -2.98 21.29
CA PRO A 314 -1.79 -1.61 20.77
C PRO A 314 -1.20 -1.51 19.36
N VAL A 315 -0.25 -2.39 18.99
CA VAL A 315 0.30 -2.45 17.63
C VAL A 315 -0.77 -2.88 16.64
N LEU A 316 -1.49 -3.96 16.97
CA LEU A 316 -2.55 -4.51 16.12
C LEU A 316 -3.70 -3.51 15.97
N ASN A 317 -4.14 -2.89 17.06
CA ASN A 317 -5.16 -1.84 17.06
C ASN A 317 -4.72 -0.63 16.21
N PHE A 318 -3.47 -0.16 16.36
CA PHE A 318 -2.99 0.97 15.56
C PHE A 318 -2.91 0.64 14.07
N LEU A 319 -2.42 -0.56 13.72
CA LEU A 319 -2.40 -1.02 12.33
C LEU A 319 -3.83 -1.18 11.77
N GLU A 320 -4.75 -1.77 12.52
CA GLU A 320 -6.11 -2.07 12.08
C GLU A 320 -7.00 -0.83 11.93
N TYR A 321 -6.85 0.17 12.81
CA TYR A 321 -7.74 1.34 12.87
C TYR A 321 -7.06 2.68 12.53
N GLY A 322 -5.74 2.70 12.32
CA GLY A 322 -4.96 3.91 11.99
C GLY A 322 -4.87 4.27 10.51
N GLY A 323 -5.51 3.50 9.62
CA GLY A 323 -5.70 3.84 8.20
C GLY A 323 -4.42 4.22 7.44
N PRO A 324 -4.45 5.25 6.56
CA PRO A 324 -3.29 5.70 5.79
C PRO A 324 -2.09 6.09 6.68
N THR A 325 -2.34 6.60 7.88
CA THR A 325 -1.32 7.03 8.83
C THR A 325 -0.53 5.84 9.38
N ALA A 326 -1.21 4.75 9.74
CA ALA A 326 -0.56 3.52 10.15
C ALA A 326 0.19 2.83 9.00
N ALA A 327 -0.40 2.83 7.80
CA ALA A 327 0.24 2.35 6.58
C ALA A 327 1.55 3.09 6.24
N ASN A 328 1.54 4.43 6.31
CA ASN A 328 2.73 5.25 6.11
C ASN A 328 3.79 4.99 7.21
N LEU A 329 3.38 4.85 8.47
CA LEU A 329 4.31 4.54 9.56
C LEU A 329 5.01 3.18 9.37
N LEU A 330 4.25 2.14 8.98
CA LEU A 330 4.81 0.81 8.70
C LEU A 330 5.77 0.84 7.50
N ASP A 331 5.38 1.49 6.40
CA ASP A 331 6.23 1.55 5.20
C ASP A 331 7.52 2.38 5.43
N ARG A 332 7.43 3.49 6.17
CA ARG A 332 8.62 4.28 6.58
C ARG A 332 9.54 3.48 7.50
N ALA A 333 8.99 2.74 8.48
CA ALA A 333 9.77 1.84 9.34
C ALA A 333 10.45 0.71 8.53
N ARG A 334 9.76 0.15 7.54
CA ARG A 334 10.29 -0.84 6.60
C ARG A 334 11.43 -0.26 5.74
N LYS A 335 11.23 0.93 5.17
CA LYS A 335 12.25 1.65 4.38
C LYS A 335 13.49 1.99 5.22
N MET A 336 13.31 2.39 6.48
CA MET A 336 14.41 2.62 7.43
C MET A 336 15.19 1.32 7.72
N LEU A 337 14.51 0.18 7.91
CA LEU A 337 15.17 -1.12 8.06
C LEU A 337 15.95 -1.52 6.79
N LEU A 338 15.37 -1.34 5.60
CA LEU A 338 16.04 -1.64 4.34
C LEU A 338 17.28 -0.74 4.11
N ALA A 339 17.19 0.55 4.39
CA ALA A 339 18.31 1.49 4.29
C ALA A 339 19.47 1.11 5.24
N TRP A 340 19.15 0.67 6.46
CA TRP A 340 20.14 0.14 7.38
C TRP A 340 20.74 -1.19 6.88
N GLN A 341 19.93 -2.15 6.43
CA GLN A 341 20.42 -3.44 5.90
C GLN A 341 21.34 -3.26 4.67
N GLN A 342 21.06 -2.28 3.81
CA GLN A 342 21.85 -2.01 2.60
C GLN A 342 23.14 -1.22 2.90
N ASN A 343 23.02 -0.10 3.61
CA ASN A 343 24.08 0.92 3.71
C ASN A 343 24.54 1.21 5.14
N GLN A 344 24.02 0.49 6.14
CA GLN A 344 24.23 0.74 7.59
C GLN A 344 23.87 2.17 8.03
N THR A 345 23.01 2.84 7.25
CA THR A 345 22.57 4.21 7.52
C THR A 345 21.46 4.21 8.57
N LEU A 346 21.66 4.94 9.67
CA LEU A 346 20.60 5.27 10.62
C LEU A 346 20.01 6.62 10.22
N LEU A 347 18.69 6.66 9.99
CA LEU A 347 17.96 7.88 9.62
C LEU A 347 17.53 8.63 10.88
N SER A 348 17.53 9.96 10.84
CA SER A 348 16.93 10.78 11.90
C SER A 348 15.40 10.69 11.86
N ALA A 349 14.72 11.16 12.92
CA ALA A 349 13.26 11.28 12.96
C ALA A 349 12.70 12.06 11.75
N ALA A 350 13.37 13.14 11.34
CA ALA A 350 12.98 13.95 10.18
C ALA A 350 13.23 13.20 8.85
N ASP A 351 14.38 12.55 8.71
CA ASP A 351 14.76 11.84 7.47
C ASP A 351 13.93 10.58 7.25
N ALA A 352 13.61 9.85 8.32
CA ALA A 352 12.67 8.73 8.29
C ALA A 352 11.21 9.21 8.15
N GLY A 353 10.88 10.41 8.65
CA GLY A 353 9.50 10.86 8.81
C GLY A 353 8.76 10.03 9.86
N LEU A 354 9.43 9.66 10.94
CA LEU A 354 8.89 8.83 12.02
C LEU A 354 8.99 9.56 13.36
N PRO A 355 8.10 9.29 14.34
CA PRO A 355 8.24 9.81 15.69
C PRO A 355 9.60 9.47 16.29
N ALA A 356 10.15 10.38 17.10
CA ALA A 356 11.52 10.28 17.60
C ALA A 356 11.78 8.97 18.36
N HIS A 357 10.83 8.52 19.19
CA HIS A 357 10.97 7.30 19.98
C HIS A 357 11.09 6.02 19.12
N LEU A 358 10.45 5.96 17.95
CA LEU A 358 10.64 4.86 16.99
C LEU A 358 12.09 4.82 16.47
N THR A 359 12.62 5.97 16.06
CA THR A 359 14.00 6.04 15.50
C THR A 359 15.07 5.81 16.56
N GLN A 360 14.87 6.29 17.78
CA GLN A 360 15.76 6.05 18.93
C GLN A 360 15.80 4.56 19.30
N TYR A 361 14.62 3.94 19.46
CA TYR A 361 14.52 2.51 19.72
C TYR A 361 15.14 1.68 18.58
N PHE A 362 14.92 2.05 17.32
CA PHE A 362 15.52 1.35 16.18
C PHE A 362 17.06 1.42 16.21
N ALA A 363 17.64 2.55 16.58
CA ALA A 363 19.08 2.72 16.76
C ALA A 363 19.65 1.95 17.97
N GLU A 364 18.81 1.51 18.90
CA GLU A 364 19.14 0.55 19.97
C GLU A 364 19.02 -0.89 19.47
N TRP A 365 17.85 -1.25 18.95
CA TRP A 365 17.51 -2.57 18.44
C TRP A 365 18.51 -3.07 17.39
N THR A 366 18.96 -2.22 16.47
CA THR A 366 19.97 -2.57 15.45
C THR A 366 21.34 -2.96 16.02
N ARG A 367 21.74 -2.44 17.19
CA ARG A 367 22.99 -2.84 17.87
C ARG A 367 22.94 -4.27 18.40
N GLU A 368 21.76 -4.73 18.78
CA GLU A 368 21.52 -6.10 19.28
C GLU A 368 21.28 -7.10 18.13
N ASN A 369 20.85 -6.59 16.96
CA ASN A 369 20.31 -7.38 15.85
C ASN A 369 21.18 -7.32 14.57
N VAL A 370 22.49 -7.09 14.70
CA VAL A 370 23.44 -6.94 13.57
C VAL A 370 23.43 -8.13 12.58
N ALA A 371 23.09 -9.33 13.04
CA ALA A 371 23.06 -10.54 12.20
C ALA A 371 22.07 -10.47 11.02
N PHE A 372 21.00 -9.67 11.11
CA PHE A 372 19.98 -9.54 10.06
C PHE A 372 20.43 -8.63 8.88
N SER A 373 21.66 -8.14 8.89
CA SER A 373 22.23 -7.29 7.84
C SER A 373 22.67 -8.03 6.56
N LEU A 374 22.63 -9.37 6.52
CA LEU A 374 23.38 -10.16 5.52
C LEU A 374 22.56 -10.81 4.38
N GLU A 375 21.23 -10.76 4.40
CA GLU A 375 20.41 -11.30 3.30
C GLU A 375 20.34 -10.35 2.09
N ARG A 376 21.37 -10.40 1.23
CA ARG A 376 21.34 -9.77 -0.10
C ARG A 376 20.53 -10.63 -1.08
N GLY A 377 19.22 -10.41 -1.12
CA GLY A 377 18.34 -10.94 -2.15
C GLY A 377 17.59 -9.82 -2.86
N SER A 378 17.84 -9.61 -4.15
CA SER A 378 16.92 -8.84 -5.00
C SER A 378 15.67 -9.68 -5.22
N ARG A 379 14.72 -9.59 -4.27
CA ARG A 379 13.46 -10.34 -4.33
C ARG A 379 12.48 -9.55 -5.21
N ASN A 380 12.11 -10.12 -6.36
CA ASN A 380 11.17 -9.48 -7.28
C ASN A 380 9.78 -9.35 -6.63
N ARG A 381 9.15 -8.21 -6.92
CA ARG A 381 7.85 -7.79 -6.37
C ARG A 381 6.70 -8.44 -7.15
N LEU A 382 6.12 -9.52 -6.62
CA LEU A 382 4.95 -10.19 -7.21
C LEU A 382 3.64 -9.47 -6.82
N LYS A 383 2.74 -9.27 -7.78
CA LYS A 383 1.42 -8.67 -7.54
C LYS A 383 0.44 -9.76 -7.05
N ARG A 384 -0.51 -9.44 -6.16
CA ARG A 384 -1.50 -10.44 -5.70
C ARG A 384 -2.71 -10.54 -6.65
N PRO A 385 -3.30 -11.74 -6.82
CA PRO A 385 -4.64 -11.88 -7.39
C PRO A 385 -5.69 -11.04 -6.66
N GLN A 386 -6.68 -10.53 -7.39
CA GLN A 386 -7.72 -9.67 -6.86
C GLN A 386 -9.11 -10.17 -7.29
N LEU A 387 -10.02 -10.34 -6.32
CA LEU A 387 -11.43 -10.54 -6.62
C LEU A 387 -12.06 -9.18 -6.94
N SER A 388 -12.72 -9.10 -8.08
CA SER A 388 -13.20 -7.89 -8.71
C SER A 388 -14.66 -8.06 -9.16
N LEU A 389 -15.37 -6.94 -9.27
CA LEU A 389 -16.77 -6.84 -9.65
C LEU A 389 -16.94 -5.84 -10.80
N ASP A 390 -17.60 -6.28 -11.87
CA ASP A 390 -18.06 -5.44 -12.99
C ASP A 390 -19.58 -5.68 -13.17
N PRO A 391 -20.44 -4.79 -12.65
CA PRO A 391 -21.90 -4.98 -12.69
C PRO A 391 -22.48 -5.06 -14.11
N TRP A 392 -21.81 -4.43 -15.09
CA TRP A 392 -22.32 -4.22 -16.44
C TRP A 392 -21.70 -5.16 -17.49
N GLY A 393 -20.57 -5.79 -17.19
CA GLY A 393 -19.89 -6.76 -18.05
C GLY A 393 -19.76 -8.14 -17.39
N LEU A 394 -18.65 -8.40 -16.68
CA LEU A 394 -18.27 -9.76 -16.25
C LEU A 394 -19.04 -10.33 -15.04
N GLY A 395 -19.66 -9.49 -14.21
CA GLY A 395 -20.12 -9.90 -12.88
C GLY A 395 -18.93 -10.02 -11.92
N ILE A 396 -18.83 -11.13 -11.18
CA ILE A 396 -17.70 -11.43 -10.29
C ILE A 396 -16.59 -12.15 -11.08
N PHE A 397 -15.36 -11.69 -10.93
CA PHE A 397 -14.19 -12.25 -11.60
C PHE A 397 -12.92 -12.13 -10.74
N LEU A 398 -11.95 -12.99 -11.03
CA LEU A 398 -10.62 -12.99 -10.44
C LEU A 398 -9.61 -12.44 -11.46
N ASP A 399 -8.94 -11.36 -11.10
CA ASP A 399 -7.78 -10.84 -11.82
C ASP A 399 -6.51 -11.52 -11.33
N LEU A 400 -5.78 -12.14 -12.25
CA LEU A 400 -4.45 -12.70 -12.06
C LEU A 400 -3.43 -11.76 -12.72
N PRO A 401 -2.80 -10.84 -11.97
CA PRO A 401 -2.05 -9.72 -12.55
C PRO A 401 -0.66 -10.11 -13.07
N SER A 402 -0.01 -9.20 -13.80
CA SER A 402 1.30 -9.47 -14.40
C SER A 402 2.38 -9.68 -13.32
N GLN A 403 3.15 -10.76 -13.47
CA GLN A 403 4.22 -11.11 -12.55
C GLN A 403 5.57 -10.87 -13.21
N PRO A 404 6.54 -10.18 -12.57
CA PRO A 404 7.89 -10.05 -13.12
C PRO A 404 8.60 -11.40 -13.21
N VAL A 405 9.07 -11.76 -14.41
CA VAL A 405 9.68 -13.06 -14.71
C VAL A 405 11.17 -12.90 -14.99
N SER A 406 11.99 -13.73 -14.33
CA SER A 406 13.39 -13.88 -14.72
C SER A 406 13.49 -14.67 -16.03
N ALA A 407 14.28 -14.19 -16.99
CA ALA A 407 14.52 -14.85 -18.28
C ALA A 407 15.08 -16.29 -18.16
N LEU A 408 15.55 -16.70 -16.97
CA LEU A 408 16.03 -18.05 -16.69
C LEU A 408 14.90 -19.07 -16.45
N ASN A 409 13.69 -18.63 -16.06
CA ASN A 409 12.60 -19.50 -15.59
C ASN A 409 11.35 -19.45 -16.49
N MET A 410 11.52 -19.39 -17.81
CA MET A 410 10.41 -19.14 -18.76
C MET A 410 9.54 -20.36 -19.09
N SER A 411 9.97 -21.59 -18.81
CA SER A 411 9.25 -22.82 -19.19
C SER A 411 8.04 -23.14 -18.30
N ASP A 412 8.18 -22.84 -17.00
CA ASP A 412 7.35 -23.37 -15.93
C ASP A 412 6.72 -22.23 -15.11
N LEU A 413 5.72 -21.61 -15.73
CA LEU A 413 4.95 -20.49 -15.21
C LEU A 413 3.45 -20.85 -15.28
N TYR A 414 2.83 -21.08 -14.14
CA TYR A 414 1.43 -21.51 -14.06
C TYR A 414 0.72 -20.83 -12.90
N TRP A 415 -0.54 -20.46 -13.12
CA TRP A 415 -1.51 -20.15 -12.09
C TRP A 415 -2.33 -21.39 -11.78
N LYS A 416 -2.70 -21.60 -10.53
CA LYS A 416 -3.69 -22.60 -10.12
C LYS A 416 -4.75 -21.90 -9.29
N VAL A 417 -6.02 -22.12 -9.61
CA VAL A 417 -7.17 -21.52 -8.92
C VAL A 417 -8.09 -22.62 -8.42
N GLU A 418 -8.52 -22.53 -7.16
CA GLU A 418 -9.50 -23.42 -6.52
C GLU A 418 -10.55 -22.53 -5.82
N ALA A 419 -11.82 -22.65 -6.20
CA ALA A 419 -12.90 -21.79 -5.74
C ALA A 419 -14.24 -22.53 -5.75
N GLY A 420 -14.67 -23.07 -4.61
CA GLY A 420 -15.85 -23.94 -4.58
C GLY A 420 -15.55 -25.28 -5.26
N ASP A 421 -16.39 -25.68 -6.22
CA ASP A 421 -16.14 -26.88 -7.03
C ASP A 421 -15.25 -26.58 -8.25
N TYR A 422 -15.08 -25.31 -8.63
CA TYR A 422 -14.20 -24.89 -9.72
C TYR A 422 -12.70 -25.03 -9.37
N HIS A 423 -11.95 -25.74 -10.24
CA HIS A 423 -10.51 -25.98 -10.13
C HIS A 423 -9.84 -25.92 -11.51
N GLU A 424 -8.85 -25.05 -11.73
CA GLU A 424 -8.13 -24.94 -13.01
C GLU A 424 -6.63 -24.63 -12.83
N GLU A 425 -5.79 -25.18 -13.73
CA GLU A 425 -4.37 -24.83 -13.86
C GLU A 425 -4.11 -24.15 -15.21
N ILE A 426 -3.68 -22.89 -15.15
CA ILE A 426 -3.63 -21.95 -16.27
C ILE A 426 -2.16 -21.59 -16.57
N LYS A 427 -1.68 -21.88 -17.78
CA LYS A 427 -0.31 -21.52 -18.18
C LYS A 427 -0.13 -20.00 -18.36
N ALA A 428 0.71 -19.40 -17.52
CA ALA A 428 1.00 -17.98 -17.56
C ALA A 428 1.98 -17.66 -18.72
N ARG A 429 1.44 -17.11 -19.82
CA ARG A 429 2.24 -16.68 -20.99
C ARG A 429 3.04 -15.43 -20.64
N THR A 430 4.25 -15.29 -21.17
CA THR A 430 5.06 -14.08 -20.98
C THR A 430 4.78 -13.00 -22.02
N GLN A 431 5.08 -11.75 -21.64
CA GLN A 431 5.18 -10.59 -22.52
C GLN A 431 6.37 -9.73 -22.10
N ARG A 432 6.82 -8.84 -22.98
CA ARG A 432 7.87 -7.87 -22.69
C ARG A 432 7.24 -6.48 -22.58
N LYS A 433 7.37 -5.84 -21.41
CA LYS A 433 6.88 -4.49 -21.14
C LYS A 433 8.10 -3.58 -20.91
N GLY A 434 8.47 -2.85 -21.96
CA GLY A 434 9.75 -2.13 -22.02
C GLY A 434 10.95 -3.09 -21.98
N ASP A 435 11.85 -2.91 -21.01
CA ASP A 435 13.00 -3.80 -20.81
C ASP A 435 12.74 -4.94 -19.81
N GLN A 436 11.55 -5.00 -19.21
CA GLN A 436 11.18 -6.07 -18.27
C GLN A 436 10.40 -7.18 -18.98
N LEU A 437 10.62 -8.42 -18.52
CA LEU A 437 9.82 -9.60 -18.89
C LEU A 437 8.83 -9.86 -17.76
N GLU A 438 7.56 -10.01 -18.10
CA GLU A 438 6.48 -10.29 -17.15
C GLU A 438 5.52 -11.36 -17.71
N THR A 439 4.67 -11.95 -16.87
CA THR A 439 3.50 -12.69 -17.36
C THR A 439 2.45 -11.72 -17.91
N ARG A 440 1.60 -12.20 -18.81
CA ARG A 440 0.36 -11.52 -19.15
C ARG A 440 -0.60 -11.56 -17.96
N GLU A 441 -1.46 -10.55 -17.88
CA GLU A 441 -2.59 -10.54 -16.96
C GLU A 441 -3.66 -11.50 -17.49
N ILE A 442 -4.39 -12.16 -16.59
CA ILE A 442 -5.41 -13.14 -16.92
C ILE A 442 -6.65 -12.83 -16.08
N THR A 443 -7.78 -12.63 -16.75
CA THR A 443 -9.08 -12.46 -16.09
C THR A 443 -9.87 -13.76 -16.16
N LEU A 444 -10.44 -14.16 -15.03
CA LEU A 444 -11.18 -15.41 -14.87
C LEU A 444 -12.58 -15.13 -14.29
N ARG A 445 -13.65 -15.50 -15.00
CA ARG A 445 -15.03 -15.35 -14.50
C ARG A 445 -15.30 -16.42 -13.43
N LEU A 446 -15.94 -16.04 -12.32
CA LEU A 446 -16.36 -16.96 -11.26
C LEU A 446 -17.89 -16.98 -11.17
N ASN A 447 -18.52 -18.06 -11.63
CA ASN A 447 -19.98 -18.20 -11.61
C ASN A 447 -20.56 -18.75 -10.30
N GLU A 448 -19.77 -19.51 -9.55
CA GLU A 448 -20.13 -20.10 -8.27
C GLU A 448 -19.85 -19.15 -7.11
N VAL A 449 -20.65 -19.26 -6.04
CA VAL A 449 -20.47 -18.47 -4.81
C VAL A 449 -19.56 -19.22 -3.83
N ALA A 450 -18.25 -19.03 -3.98
CA ALA A 450 -17.24 -19.64 -3.12
C ALA A 450 -16.97 -18.84 -1.82
N GLU A 451 -16.80 -19.53 -0.69
CA GLU A 451 -16.38 -18.93 0.59
C GLU A 451 -14.88 -18.62 0.65
N ASN A 452 -14.04 -19.53 0.13
CA ASN A 452 -12.60 -19.36 0.06
C ASN A 452 -12.13 -19.61 -1.37
N ILE A 453 -11.37 -18.66 -1.91
CA ILE A 453 -10.72 -18.75 -3.21
C ILE A 453 -9.21 -18.88 -2.94
N HIS A 454 -8.64 -20.02 -3.31
CA HIS A 454 -7.22 -20.27 -3.22
C HIS A 454 -6.58 -20.05 -4.59
N VAL A 455 -5.51 -19.27 -4.62
CA VAL A 455 -4.76 -18.97 -5.84
C VAL A 455 -3.29 -19.22 -5.61
N GLN A 456 -2.66 -19.98 -6.50
CA GLN A 456 -1.23 -20.24 -6.46
C GLN A 456 -0.56 -19.78 -7.77
N PHE A 457 0.64 -19.21 -7.67
CA PHE A 457 1.52 -18.94 -8.80
C PHE A 457 2.82 -19.75 -8.65
N SER A 458 3.14 -20.54 -9.66
CA SER A 458 4.35 -21.36 -9.73
C SER A 458 5.35 -20.74 -10.69
N GLN A 459 6.59 -20.55 -10.24
CA GLN A 459 7.73 -20.08 -11.04
C GLN A 459 8.94 -20.98 -10.81
N GLY A 460 9.08 -22.02 -11.64
CA GLY A 460 10.07 -23.08 -11.42
C GLY A 460 9.81 -23.82 -10.10
N SER A 461 10.77 -23.81 -9.18
CA SER A 461 10.64 -24.45 -7.86
C SER A 461 9.94 -23.57 -6.80
N ASN A 462 9.61 -22.32 -7.11
CA ASN A 462 8.96 -21.42 -6.16
C ASN A 462 7.44 -21.45 -6.38
N VAL A 463 6.69 -21.66 -5.31
CA VAL A 463 5.23 -21.56 -5.29
C VAL A 463 4.83 -20.43 -4.34
N TYR A 464 3.96 -19.56 -4.79
CA TYR A 464 3.38 -18.45 -4.04
C TYR A 464 1.88 -18.70 -3.91
N GLU A 465 1.30 -18.53 -2.73
CA GLU A 465 -0.12 -18.79 -2.47
C GLU A 465 -0.79 -17.55 -1.87
N TRP A 466 -2.01 -17.27 -2.33
CA TRP A 466 -2.92 -16.26 -1.80
C TRP A 466 -4.27 -16.91 -1.48
N LYS A 467 -4.93 -16.40 -0.44
CA LYS A 467 -6.29 -16.80 -0.06
C LYS A 467 -7.17 -15.56 -0.05
N ILE A 468 -8.26 -15.61 -0.79
CA ILE A 468 -9.23 -14.53 -0.88
C ILE A 468 -10.54 -15.05 -0.29
N SER A 469 -11.06 -14.33 0.70
CA SER A 469 -12.39 -14.59 1.26
C SER A 469 -13.45 -14.13 0.27
N GLY A 470 -14.31 -15.06 -0.15
CA GLY A 470 -15.52 -14.76 -0.89
C GLY A 470 -16.73 -14.65 0.04
N TYR A 471 -17.91 -14.97 -0.47
CA TYR A 471 -19.17 -14.87 0.29
C TYR A 471 -19.36 -16.10 1.18
N SER A 472 -19.84 -15.90 2.42
CA SER A 472 -20.25 -17.03 3.26
C SER A 472 -21.43 -16.70 4.18
N PRO A 473 -22.10 -17.70 4.77
CA PRO A 473 -23.15 -17.48 5.76
C PRO A 473 -22.69 -16.69 6.99
N ASP A 474 -21.39 -16.72 7.31
CA ASP A 474 -20.78 -15.91 8.36
C ASP A 474 -20.32 -14.52 7.85
N HIS A 475 -20.16 -14.35 6.54
CA HIS A 475 -19.79 -13.10 5.86
C HIS A 475 -20.84 -12.72 4.80
N LEU A 476 -22.06 -12.43 5.25
CA LEU A 476 -23.26 -12.17 4.43
C LEU A 476 -23.21 -10.92 3.52
N ILE A 477 -22.14 -10.16 3.54
CA ILE A 477 -21.99 -8.94 2.74
C ILE A 477 -20.57 -8.84 2.20
N LEU A 478 -20.46 -8.62 0.90
CA LEU A 478 -19.21 -8.27 0.24
C LEU A 478 -19.24 -6.80 -0.16
N ALA A 479 -18.11 -6.12 0.02
CA ALA A 479 -17.94 -4.72 -0.31
C ALA A 479 -16.92 -4.57 -1.44
N PHE A 480 -17.22 -3.75 -2.44
CA PHE A 480 -16.35 -3.49 -3.57
C PHE A 480 -16.17 -1.97 -3.77
N ASP A 481 -14.97 -1.58 -4.18
CA ASP A 481 -14.61 -0.20 -4.51
C ASP A 481 -15.24 0.21 -5.87
N PRO A 482 -16.10 1.24 -5.93
CA PRO A 482 -16.75 1.66 -7.17
C PRO A 482 -15.80 2.19 -8.25
N MET A 483 -14.57 2.56 -7.89
CA MET A 483 -13.57 3.10 -8.82
C MET A 483 -12.70 2.02 -9.45
N THR A 484 -12.42 0.93 -8.73
CA THR A 484 -11.55 -0.16 -9.23
C THR A 484 -12.29 -1.48 -9.42
N GLY A 485 -13.52 -1.62 -8.92
CA GLY A 485 -14.25 -2.88 -8.84
C GLY A 485 -13.72 -3.86 -7.80
N HIS A 486 -12.64 -3.54 -7.09
CA HIS A 486 -11.93 -4.50 -6.23
C HIS A 486 -12.65 -4.77 -4.91
N ILE A 487 -12.58 -6.01 -4.42
CA ILE A 487 -13.08 -6.36 -3.07
C ILE A 487 -12.34 -5.61 -1.96
N GLN A 488 -13.10 -5.20 -0.95
CA GLN A 488 -12.62 -4.60 0.29
C GLN A 488 -12.87 -5.59 1.44
N ASN A 489 -11.88 -5.76 2.34
CA ASN A 489 -12.05 -6.63 3.52
C ASN A 489 -13.03 -6.04 4.55
N HIS A 490 -13.35 -4.75 4.42
CA HIS A 490 -14.19 -3.99 5.34
C HIS A 490 -15.10 -3.04 4.56
N ILE A 491 -16.30 -2.78 5.09
CA ILE A 491 -17.13 -1.69 4.59
C ILE A 491 -16.53 -0.38 5.09
N LEU A 492 -16.10 0.48 4.17
CA LEU A 492 -15.47 1.76 4.45
C LEU A 492 -16.50 2.91 4.32
N ALA A 493 -16.34 3.97 5.12
CA ALA A 493 -17.19 5.17 5.11
C ALA A 493 -16.95 6.02 3.85
N ARG A 494 -17.43 5.54 2.71
CA ARG A 494 -17.32 6.16 1.38
C ARG A 494 -18.41 5.63 0.45
N GLU A 495 -18.38 6.05 -0.81
CA GLU A 495 -19.16 5.39 -1.86
C GLU A 495 -18.64 3.95 -2.04
N THR A 496 -19.53 2.95 -1.90
CA THR A 496 -19.19 1.51 -1.90
C THR A 496 -20.30 0.71 -2.58
N TRP A 497 -19.92 -0.31 -3.37
CA TRP A 497 -20.85 -1.31 -3.88
C TRP A 497 -20.99 -2.45 -2.87
N LEU A 498 -22.22 -2.80 -2.51
CA LEU A 498 -22.54 -3.82 -1.51
C LEU A 498 -23.33 -4.96 -2.15
N LEU A 499 -22.80 -6.18 -2.04
CA LEU A 499 -23.39 -7.41 -2.55
C LEU A 499 -23.84 -8.29 -1.37
N TYR A 500 -25.14 -8.59 -1.29
CA TYR A 500 -25.74 -9.31 -0.16
C TYR A 500 -27.05 -10.02 -0.55
N PRO A 501 -27.58 -10.97 0.24
CA PRO A 501 -28.74 -11.77 -0.15
C PRO A 501 -29.99 -10.96 -0.51
N GLN A 502 -30.64 -11.31 -1.62
CA GLN A 502 -31.81 -10.56 -2.14
C GLN A 502 -33.01 -10.49 -1.17
N HIS A 503 -33.10 -11.45 -0.24
CA HIS A 503 -34.18 -11.52 0.76
C HIS A 503 -33.92 -10.66 2.02
N LEU A 504 -32.76 -9.99 2.10
CA LEU A 504 -32.42 -9.05 3.15
C LEU A 504 -32.53 -7.60 2.62
N SER A 505 -32.74 -6.65 3.50
CA SER A 505 -32.63 -5.22 3.19
C SER A 505 -31.55 -4.55 4.04
N LEU A 506 -30.93 -3.50 3.52
CA LEU A 506 -30.00 -2.66 4.28
C LEU A 506 -30.73 -1.47 4.90
N SER A 507 -30.26 -1.09 6.08
CA SER A 507 -30.70 0.07 6.84
C SER A 507 -29.51 0.76 7.49
N VAL A 508 -29.57 2.07 7.64
CA VAL A 508 -28.58 2.82 8.43
C VAL A 508 -29.04 2.80 9.89
N GLN A 509 -28.23 2.20 10.77
CA GLN A 509 -28.50 2.14 12.21
C GLN A 509 -27.87 3.32 12.95
N ALA A 510 -26.70 3.79 12.49
CA ALA A 510 -26.04 4.98 13.04
C ALA A 510 -25.30 5.77 11.96
N GLY A 511 -25.41 7.10 12.02
CA GLY A 511 -24.88 8.04 11.04
C GLY A 511 -25.88 8.36 9.92
N GLU A 512 -25.38 8.90 8.81
CA GLU A 512 -26.15 9.16 7.60
C GLU A 512 -25.58 8.34 6.43
N GLY A 513 -26.47 7.69 5.67
CA GLY A 513 -26.10 6.89 4.50
C GLY A 513 -27.24 6.86 3.50
N ARG A 514 -26.91 6.78 2.22
CA ARG A 514 -27.87 6.92 1.11
C ARG A 514 -27.65 5.86 0.05
N LEU A 515 -28.69 5.10 -0.26
CA LEU A 515 -28.76 4.31 -1.51
C LEU A 515 -28.69 5.27 -2.70
N LEU A 516 -27.68 5.09 -3.55
CA LEU A 516 -27.44 5.89 -4.74
C LEU A 516 -28.06 5.24 -5.98
N GLU A 517 -27.88 3.93 -6.12
CA GLU A 517 -28.26 3.15 -7.29
C GLU A 517 -28.49 1.69 -6.90
N ILE A 518 -29.49 1.03 -7.49
CA ILE A 518 -29.61 -0.43 -7.49
C ILE A 518 -28.90 -0.91 -8.77
N LEU A 519 -27.89 -1.75 -8.60
CA LEU A 519 -27.05 -2.23 -9.69
C LEU A 519 -27.65 -3.50 -10.32
N PRO A 520 -27.29 -3.86 -11.57
CA PRO A 520 -27.96 -4.95 -12.27
C PRO A 520 -27.74 -6.33 -11.65
N ASP A 521 -28.76 -7.19 -11.75
CA ASP A 521 -28.70 -8.58 -11.31
C ASP A 521 -27.46 -9.30 -11.84
N LEU A 522 -26.74 -9.98 -10.96
CA LEU A 522 -25.54 -10.72 -11.33
C LEU A 522 -25.89 -12.07 -12.01
N PRO A 523 -25.04 -12.54 -12.93
CA PRO A 523 -25.29 -13.77 -13.68
C PRO A 523 -24.96 -15.04 -12.87
N GLY A 524 -25.45 -16.20 -13.30
CA GLY A 524 -25.21 -17.48 -12.64
C GLY A 524 -25.77 -17.54 -11.22
N GLU A 525 -25.07 -18.22 -10.30
CA GLU A 525 -25.50 -18.35 -8.91
C GLU A 525 -25.60 -17.02 -8.16
N TRP A 526 -24.83 -16.03 -8.57
CA TRP A 526 -24.81 -14.69 -7.98
C TRP A 526 -26.16 -13.97 -8.08
N SER A 527 -27.06 -14.40 -8.97
CA SER A 527 -28.46 -13.92 -9.06
C SER A 527 -29.28 -14.11 -7.76
N LYS A 528 -28.81 -14.95 -6.83
CA LYS A 528 -29.39 -15.12 -5.48
C LYS A 528 -29.07 -13.93 -4.55
N LEU A 529 -28.08 -13.12 -4.90
CA LEU A 529 -27.65 -11.91 -4.21
C LEU A 529 -28.09 -10.69 -5.02
N LYS A 530 -28.34 -9.56 -4.33
CA LYS A 530 -28.58 -8.27 -4.96
C LYS A 530 -27.43 -7.32 -4.71
N LEU A 531 -27.26 -6.37 -5.63
CA LEU A 531 -26.13 -5.46 -5.66
C LEU A 531 -26.60 -4.00 -5.61
N GLU A 532 -26.05 -3.21 -4.70
CA GLU A 532 -26.48 -1.82 -4.46
C GLU A 532 -25.28 -0.90 -4.27
N CYS A 533 -25.33 0.30 -4.84
CA CYS A 533 -24.35 1.37 -4.61
C CYS A 533 -24.83 2.29 -3.49
N TRP A 534 -24.06 2.42 -2.42
CA TRP A 534 -24.38 3.24 -1.26
C TRP A 534 -23.31 4.32 -1.02
N ASP A 535 -23.75 5.54 -0.71
CA ASP A 535 -22.90 6.54 -0.05
C ASP A 535 -22.96 6.29 1.45
N LEU A 536 -21.84 5.84 2.01
CA LEU A 536 -21.66 5.59 3.44
C LEU A 536 -20.74 6.61 4.11
N THR A 537 -20.45 7.75 3.46
CA THR A 537 -19.42 8.72 3.91
C THR A 537 -19.66 9.27 5.32
N GLN A 538 -20.91 9.28 5.80
CA GLN A 538 -21.30 9.71 7.15
C GLN A 538 -21.91 8.57 8.01
N THR A 539 -21.84 7.32 7.54
CA THR A 539 -22.39 6.15 8.23
C THR A 539 -21.35 5.56 9.17
N THR A 540 -21.77 5.11 10.35
CA THR A 540 -20.92 4.34 11.28
C THR A 540 -21.44 2.92 11.52
N CYS A 541 -22.74 2.67 11.32
CA CYS A 541 -23.31 1.33 11.41
C CYS A 541 -24.47 1.14 10.43
N ILE A 542 -24.47 0.00 9.72
CA ILE A 542 -25.58 -0.49 8.91
C ILE A 542 -26.13 -1.79 9.51
N GLY A 543 -27.43 -2.03 9.34
CA GLY A 543 -28.12 -3.24 9.75
C GLY A 543 -28.67 -3.99 8.55
N LEU A 544 -28.34 -5.28 8.44
CA LEU A 544 -29.07 -6.23 7.61
C LEU A 544 -30.38 -6.57 8.29
N ILE A 545 -31.50 -6.25 7.63
CA ILE A 545 -32.86 -6.53 8.09
C ILE A 545 -33.38 -7.80 7.42
N GLN A 546 -34.03 -8.64 8.23
CA GLN A 546 -34.84 -9.78 7.79
C GLN A 546 -36.20 -9.70 8.50
N ASN A 547 -37.31 -9.71 7.76
CA ASN A 547 -38.67 -9.62 8.32
C ASN A 547 -38.85 -8.44 9.31
N ASP A 548 -38.43 -7.24 8.90
CA ASP A 548 -38.46 -5.99 9.69
C ASP A 548 -37.65 -6.00 11.01
N VAL A 549 -36.85 -7.03 11.26
CA VAL A 549 -35.92 -7.13 12.40
C VAL A 549 -34.48 -7.01 11.91
N VAL A 550 -33.65 -6.24 12.63
CA VAL A 550 -32.19 -6.20 12.39
C VAL A 550 -31.60 -7.57 12.77
N PHE A 551 -31.22 -8.34 11.76
CA PHE A 551 -30.62 -9.66 11.91
C PHE A 551 -29.13 -9.56 12.27
N ARG A 552 -28.42 -8.58 11.70
CA ARG A 552 -26.99 -8.35 11.96
C ARG A 552 -26.61 -6.89 11.76
N GLU A 553 -25.94 -6.31 12.73
CA GLU A 553 -25.28 -5.01 12.63
C GLU A 553 -23.85 -5.16 12.08
N ILE A 554 -23.45 -4.24 11.21
CA ILE A 554 -22.13 -4.18 10.58
C ILE A 554 -21.63 -2.75 10.70
N TYR A 555 -20.49 -2.59 11.37
CA TYR A 555 -19.85 -1.30 11.54
C TYR A 555 -19.14 -0.87 10.26
N VAL A 556 -19.39 0.37 9.85
CA VAL A 556 -18.77 1.01 8.69
C VAL A 556 -17.53 1.75 9.17
N ARG A 557 -16.35 1.29 8.73
CA ARG A 557 -15.09 1.85 9.21
C ARG A 557 -14.88 3.26 8.70
N SER A 558 -14.65 4.20 9.59
CA SER A 558 -14.32 5.57 9.19
C SER A 558 -12.95 5.59 8.50
N GLN A 559 -12.88 6.02 7.24
CA GLN A 559 -11.63 6.49 6.66
C GLN A 559 -11.55 8.00 6.81
N GLU A 560 -10.48 8.47 7.44
CA GLU A 560 -10.12 9.88 7.37
C GLU A 560 -9.83 10.24 5.92
N LYS A 561 -10.58 11.21 5.39
CA LYS A 561 -10.42 11.72 4.03
C LYS A 561 -9.19 12.63 3.96
N ILE A 562 -8.02 12.03 4.14
CA ILE A 562 -6.74 12.67 3.93
C ILE A 562 -6.59 12.91 2.43
N GLU A 563 -6.71 14.17 2.02
CA GLU A 563 -6.42 14.55 0.63
C GLU A 563 -4.95 14.21 0.31
N LYS A 564 -4.74 13.50 -0.79
CA LYS A 564 -3.41 13.14 -1.29
C LYS A 564 -2.95 14.17 -2.34
N PRO A 565 -1.63 14.35 -2.56
CA PRO A 565 -1.12 15.09 -3.70
C PRO A 565 -1.63 14.58 -5.06
N THR A 566 -1.93 15.50 -5.98
CA THR A 566 -2.50 15.21 -7.32
C THR A 566 -1.98 16.16 -8.40
N PHE A 567 -2.13 15.79 -9.66
CA PHE A 567 -1.94 16.70 -10.80
C PHE A 567 -3.22 17.47 -11.13
N GLU A 568 -3.07 18.73 -11.53
CA GLU A 568 -4.13 19.59 -12.04
C GLU A 568 -3.63 20.39 -13.26
N ASN A 569 -4.53 20.89 -14.10
CA ASN A 569 -4.23 21.85 -15.19
C ASN A 569 -3.15 21.38 -16.18
N GLY A 570 -3.38 20.26 -16.90
CA GLY A 570 -2.53 19.80 -17.99
C GLY A 570 -3.33 19.15 -19.12
N ASN A 571 -2.82 19.23 -20.36
CA ASN A 571 -3.49 18.66 -21.53
C ASN A 571 -3.13 17.18 -21.69
N ILE A 572 -4.05 16.28 -21.37
CA ILE A 572 -3.84 14.83 -21.50
C ILE A 572 -4.10 14.39 -22.94
N VAL A 573 -3.17 13.63 -23.52
CA VAL A 573 -3.34 12.95 -24.80
C VAL A 573 -4.16 11.68 -24.58
N SER A 574 -5.21 11.48 -25.39
CA SER A 574 -6.07 10.29 -25.34
C SER A 574 -5.30 9.01 -25.67
N THR A 575 -4.78 8.38 -24.62
CA THR A 575 -4.01 7.14 -24.63
C THR A 575 -4.77 6.03 -23.92
N ASP A 576 -4.44 4.77 -24.19
CA ASP A 576 -5.04 3.63 -23.52
C ASP A 576 -4.40 3.42 -22.13
N LEU A 577 -5.06 3.96 -21.11
CA LEU A 577 -4.60 3.89 -19.72
C LEU A 577 -4.70 2.49 -19.10
N GLU A 578 -5.41 1.54 -19.74
CA GLU A 578 -5.40 0.14 -19.31
C GLU A 578 -4.06 -0.52 -19.65
N GLU A 579 -3.55 -0.26 -20.87
CA GLU A 579 -2.26 -0.79 -21.34
C GLU A 579 -1.08 -0.11 -20.64
N ASN A 580 -1.16 1.22 -20.46
CA ASN A 580 -0.17 2.02 -19.74
C ASN A 580 -0.83 3.05 -18.81
N PRO A 581 -0.92 2.80 -17.50
CA PRO A 581 -1.60 3.69 -16.55
C PRO A 581 -0.85 5.01 -16.29
N VAL A 582 0.32 5.23 -16.91
CA VAL A 582 1.05 6.50 -16.80
C VAL A 582 0.49 7.50 -17.82
N PRO A 583 -0.14 8.62 -17.39
CA PRO A 583 -0.75 9.59 -18.30
C PRO A 583 0.30 10.32 -19.13
N LEU A 584 -0.02 10.51 -20.42
CA LEU A 584 0.76 11.31 -21.37
C LEU A 584 0.19 12.72 -21.48
N TYR A 585 1.02 13.72 -21.23
CA TYR A 585 0.69 15.15 -21.38
C TYR A 585 1.31 15.75 -22.65
N SER A 586 0.59 16.67 -23.28
CA SER A 586 1.04 17.52 -24.38
C SER A 586 1.15 18.99 -23.96
N GLY A 587 1.92 19.78 -24.70
CA GLY A 587 2.21 21.17 -24.34
C GLY A 587 3.06 21.31 -23.07
N ALA A 588 2.58 22.10 -22.12
CA ALA A 588 3.27 22.37 -20.86
C ALA A 588 2.95 21.30 -19.78
N PRO A 589 3.85 21.08 -18.80
CA PRO A 589 3.60 20.18 -17.67
C PRO A 589 2.34 20.56 -16.87
N PRO A 590 1.65 19.58 -16.26
CA PRO A 590 0.61 19.88 -15.27
C PRO A 590 1.19 20.58 -14.05
N THR A 591 0.32 21.24 -13.28
CA THR A 591 0.66 21.74 -11.94
C THR A 591 0.50 20.61 -10.92
N LEU A 592 1.47 20.45 -10.03
CA LEU A 592 1.37 19.54 -8.90
C LEU A 592 0.70 20.26 -7.72
N ARG A 593 -0.36 19.68 -7.16
CA ARG A 593 -1.08 20.19 -5.99
C ARG A 593 -0.76 19.35 -4.77
N ILE A 594 -0.31 19.99 -3.69
CA ILE A 594 -0.11 19.38 -2.37
C ILE A 594 -1.03 20.06 -1.34
N PRO A 595 -1.92 19.30 -0.66
CA PRO A 595 -2.82 19.84 0.37
C PRO A 595 -2.10 20.00 1.72
N LEU A 596 -1.93 21.25 2.17
CA LEU A 596 -1.23 21.60 3.41
C LEU A 596 -2.16 21.52 4.63
N GLY A 597 -1.57 21.39 5.82
CA GLY A 597 -2.29 21.59 7.08
C GLY A 597 -2.73 23.05 7.28
N ARG A 598 -3.79 23.27 8.09
CA ARG A 598 -4.17 24.61 8.57
C ARG A 598 -3.13 25.11 9.59
N SER A 599 -2.11 25.82 9.13
CA SER A 599 -1.01 26.33 9.96
C SER A 599 -0.94 27.85 9.94
N GLU A 600 -0.79 28.48 11.10
CA GLU A 600 -0.48 29.93 11.23
C GLU A 600 1.01 30.21 10.92
N ASP A 601 1.86 29.19 11.00
CA ASP A 601 3.28 29.22 10.61
C ASP A 601 3.47 28.29 9.42
N PHE A 602 3.42 28.89 8.23
CA PHE A 602 3.55 28.19 6.95
C PHE A 602 4.95 27.63 6.72
N LEU A 603 6.01 28.28 7.20
CA LEU A 603 7.38 27.82 6.94
C LEU A 603 7.64 26.44 7.56
N SER A 604 7.22 26.23 8.81
CA SER A 604 7.38 24.91 9.44
C SER A 604 6.47 23.85 8.83
N GLU A 605 5.32 24.22 8.25
CA GLU A 605 4.48 23.26 7.51
C GLU A 605 5.14 22.86 6.19
N LEU A 606 5.65 23.81 5.40
CA LEU A 606 6.34 23.54 4.13
C LEU A 606 7.60 22.68 4.31
N ASN A 607 8.35 22.87 5.40
CA ASN A 607 9.53 22.04 5.72
C ASN A 607 9.21 20.54 5.98
N ARG A 608 7.95 20.17 6.26
CA ARG A 608 7.54 18.77 6.48
C ARG A 608 7.32 17.99 5.19
N TRP A 609 7.27 18.69 4.05
CA TRP A 609 7.02 18.10 2.74
C TRP A 609 8.31 18.04 1.93
N GLN A 610 8.79 16.82 1.72
CA GLN A 610 9.94 16.52 0.85
C GLN A 610 9.44 16.04 -0.51
N ILE A 611 10.05 16.56 -1.57
CA ILE A 611 9.76 16.21 -2.97
C ILE A 611 11.04 15.68 -3.60
N ASN A 612 10.95 14.47 -4.14
CA ASN A 612 11.95 13.91 -5.04
C ASN A 612 11.34 13.87 -6.45
N LEU A 613 11.98 14.55 -7.40
CA LEU A 613 11.61 14.60 -8.82
C LEU A 613 12.75 13.97 -9.62
N ASP A 614 12.48 12.83 -10.25
CA ASP A 614 13.47 12.05 -10.99
C ASP A 614 12.99 11.75 -12.42
N SER A 615 13.88 11.87 -13.41
CA SER A 615 13.64 11.40 -14.78
C SER A 615 13.81 9.88 -14.89
N VAL A 616 12.84 9.22 -15.51
CA VAL A 616 12.82 7.76 -15.70
C VAL A 616 13.46 7.41 -17.04
N GLY A 617 14.77 7.15 -17.01
CA GLY A 617 15.59 7.00 -18.22
C GLY A 617 15.93 8.34 -18.87
N SER A 618 16.37 8.32 -20.13
CA SER A 618 16.71 9.56 -20.85
C SER A 618 15.50 10.48 -21.01
N ALA A 619 15.63 11.71 -20.52
CA ALA A 619 14.65 12.78 -20.62
C ALA A 619 15.35 14.12 -20.95
N ASP A 620 14.57 15.14 -21.31
CA ASP A 620 15.04 16.50 -21.60
C ASP A 620 14.07 17.51 -20.96
N PRO A 621 14.40 18.11 -19.80
CA PRO A 621 15.63 17.91 -19.03
C PRO A 621 15.70 16.53 -18.39
N GLU A 622 16.92 16.04 -18.19
CA GLU A 622 17.26 14.97 -17.25
C GLU A 622 17.36 15.61 -15.85
N VAL A 623 16.64 15.07 -14.86
CA VAL A 623 16.47 15.68 -13.54
C VAL A 623 16.60 14.61 -12.47
N SER A 624 17.34 14.92 -11.41
CA SER A 624 17.23 14.26 -10.11
C SER A 624 17.35 15.33 -9.05
N LEU A 625 16.19 15.72 -8.49
CA LEU A 625 16.03 16.83 -7.57
C LEU A 625 15.36 16.34 -6.29
N GLN A 626 16.05 16.49 -5.17
CA GLN A 626 15.49 16.31 -3.83
C GLN A 626 15.45 17.67 -3.12
N THR A 627 14.27 18.08 -2.67
CA THR A 627 14.04 19.41 -2.06
C THR A 627 12.89 19.39 -1.05
N THR A 628 12.70 20.46 -0.28
CA THR A 628 11.49 20.68 0.53
C THR A 628 10.57 21.71 -0.12
N LEU A 629 9.29 21.77 0.26
CA LEU A 629 8.41 22.86 -0.17
C LEU A 629 8.84 24.24 0.35
N ALA A 630 9.66 24.31 1.40
CA ALA A 630 10.16 25.58 1.95
C ALA A 630 11.34 26.14 1.15
N ASP A 631 12.08 25.28 0.45
CA ASP A 631 13.25 25.65 -0.36
C ASP A 631 12.88 26.03 -1.80
N LEU A 632 11.67 25.69 -2.26
CA LEU A 632 11.16 26.10 -3.58
C LEU A 632 10.98 27.61 -3.67
N SER A 633 11.34 28.20 -4.82
CA SER A 633 11.16 29.63 -5.02
C SER A 633 9.69 30.00 -5.20
N LYS A 634 9.35 31.28 -4.95
CA LYS A 634 7.99 31.81 -5.19
C LYS A 634 7.54 31.80 -6.67
N ALA A 635 8.45 31.53 -7.60
CA ALA A 635 8.11 31.29 -9.01
C ALA A 635 7.74 29.82 -9.28
N ASP A 636 8.29 28.91 -8.47
CA ASP A 636 8.11 27.47 -8.61
C ASP A 636 6.91 26.96 -7.79
N CYS A 637 6.60 27.62 -6.67
CA CYS A 637 5.55 27.23 -5.74
C CYS A 637 4.70 28.44 -5.32
N ALA A 638 3.39 28.37 -5.55
CA ALA A 638 2.40 29.33 -5.08
C ALA A 638 1.52 28.70 -3.98
N ILE A 639 1.27 29.43 -2.88
CA ILE A 639 0.40 28.97 -1.80
C ILE A 639 -0.97 29.64 -1.92
N VAL A 640 -2.02 28.85 -2.12
CA VAL A 640 -3.41 29.31 -2.30
C VAL A 640 -4.34 28.39 -1.50
N ASP A 641 -5.20 28.94 -0.66
CA ASP A 641 -6.24 28.21 0.10
C ASP A 641 -5.75 26.93 0.83
N ASN A 642 -4.62 27.04 1.55
CA ASN A 642 -3.91 25.93 2.20
C ASN A 642 -3.47 24.80 1.25
N LYS A 643 -3.13 25.14 -0.01
CA LYS A 643 -2.54 24.22 -0.99
C LYS A 643 -1.24 24.83 -1.51
N ALA A 644 -0.22 24.00 -1.66
CA ALA A 644 0.96 24.34 -2.46
C ALA A 644 0.71 23.91 -3.91
N LEU A 645 0.81 24.86 -4.83
CA LEU A 645 0.70 24.66 -6.27
C LEU A 645 2.11 24.78 -6.86
N ILE A 646 2.71 23.65 -7.22
CA ILE A 646 4.07 23.58 -7.78
C ILE A 646 3.97 23.60 -9.30
N HIS A 647 4.50 24.67 -9.90
CA HIS A 647 4.54 24.89 -11.33
C HIS A 647 5.70 24.12 -11.95
N LEU A 648 5.47 22.84 -12.28
CA LEU A 648 6.47 21.96 -12.89
C LEU A 648 7.09 22.54 -14.19
N ALA A 649 6.35 23.43 -14.87
CA ALA A 649 6.81 24.19 -16.04
C ALA A 649 7.98 25.17 -15.77
N SER A 650 8.38 25.39 -14.51
CA SER A 650 9.46 26.32 -14.16
C SER A 650 10.83 25.87 -14.71
N PRO A 651 11.71 26.81 -15.14
CA PRO A 651 13.07 26.48 -15.59
C PRO A 651 13.97 25.77 -14.57
N THR A 652 13.65 25.83 -13.28
CA THR A 652 14.35 25.13 -12.19
C THR A 652 13.88 23.69 -11.98
N LEU A 653 12.75 23.31 -12.62
CA LEU A 653 12.10 22.00 -12.51
C LEU A 653 12.15 21.28 -13.87
N LEU A 654 11.03 21.17 -14.59
CA LEU A 654 10.96 20.49 -15.89
C LEU A 654 11.04 21.43 -17.10
N THR A 655 11.09 22.76 -16.89
CA THR A 655 10.95 23.78 -17.95
C THR A 655 9.57 23.76 -18.65
N ALA A 656 9.34 24.70 -19.57
CA ALA A 656 8.05 24.84 -20.24
C ALA A 656 7.74 23.77 -21.29
N ARG A 657 8.73 23.00 -21.77
CA ARG A 657 8.56 21.98 -22.84
C ARG A 657 9.44 20.72 -22.62
N PRO A 658 9.29 20.01 -21.49
CA PRO A 658 10.03 18.79 -21.23
C PRO A 658 9.59 17.64 -22.13
N ALA A 659 10.49 16.74 -22.48
CA ALA A 659 10.19 15.49 -23.15
C ALA A 659 10.78 14.30 -22.38
N GLY A 660 9.93 13.34 -22.02
CA GLY A 660 10.35 12.13 -21.30
C GLY A 660 9.32 11.60 -20.32
N ALA A 661 9.75 10.66 -19.48
CA ALA A 661 9.00 10.13 -18.35
C ALA A 661 9.60 10.63 -17.04
N TYR A 662 8.75 10.99 -16.09
CA TYR A 662 9.15 11.57 -14.80
C TYR A 662 8.38 10.90 -13.67
N GLN A 663 9.07 10.68 -12.54
CA GLN A 663 8.47 10.21 -11.30
C GLN A 663 8.64 11.29 -10.22
N ILE A 664 7.58 11.49 -9.43
CA ILE A 664 7.56 12.40 -8.30
C ILE A 664 7.20 11.58 -7.05
N ALA A 665 8.14 11.43 -6.13
CA ALA A 665 7.88 10.87 -4.81
C ALA A 665 7.75 12.01 -3.80
N ILE A 666 6.63 12.04 -3.09
CA ILE A 666 6.26 13.10 -2.14
C ILE A 666 6.13 12.45 -0.78
N LYS A 667 6.96 12.92 0.17
CA LYS A 667 6.93 12.49 1.56
C LYS A 667 6.43 13.65 2.42
N GLY A 668 5.28 13.48 3.07
CA GLY A 668 4.63 14.52 3.87
C GLY A 668 4.56 14.22 5.37
N PRO A 669 3.58 14.82 6.08
CA PRO A 669 3.04 14.26 7.32
C PRO A 669 2.61 12.79 7.15
N LEU A 670 2.47 12.03 8.24
CA LEU A 670 1.99 10.65 8.14
C LEU A 670 0.58 10.61 7.52
N GLY A 671 0.34 9.61 6.67
CA GLY A 671 -0.90 9.45 5.90
C GLY A 671 -0.94 10.24 4.58
N ARG A 672 0.01 11.16 4.35
CA ARG A 672 0.03 12.09 3.19
C ARG A 672 1.07 11.77 2.12
N ASP A 673 1.72 10.61 2.18
CA ASP A 673 2.68 10.19 1.14
C ASP A 673 2.00 9.88 -0.19
N ALA A 674 2.67 10.23 -1.29
CA ALA A 674 2.25 9.92 -2.64
C ALA A 674 3.44 9.61 -3.55
N SER A 675 3.23 8.73 -4.53
CA SER A 675 4.10 8.63 -5.70
C SER A 675 3.25 8.84 -6.95
N LEU A 676 3.67 9.77 -7.79
CA LEU A 676 2.99 10.17 -9.00
C LEU A 676 3.96 9.99 -10.17
N THR A 677 3.45 9.54 -11.32
CA THR A 677 4.26 9.32 -12.53
C THR A 677 3.56 9.97 -13.70
N LEU A 678 4.31 10.58 -14.61
CA LEU A 678 3.79 11.18 -15.84
C LEU A 678 4.76 11.04 -17.01
N GLN A 679 4.22 11.03 -18.22
CA GLN A 679 4.96 11.19 -19.47
C GLN A 679 4.62 12.55 -20.07
N ILE A 680 5.58 13.22 -20.71
CA ILE A 680 5.35 14.48 -21.41
C ILE A 680 5.99 14.42 -22.79
N LEU A 681 5.23 14.82 -23.81
CA LEU A 681 5.69 15.05 -25.17
C LEU A 681 5.03 16.35 -25.69
N PRO A 682 5.73 17.51 -25.65
CA PRO A 682 5.08 18.81 -25.81
C PRO A 682 4.44 19.01 -27.18
N GLU A 683 5.02 18.40 -28.23
CA GLU A 683 4.55 18.46 -29.62
C GLU A 683 3.59 17.32 -30.00
N CYS A 684 3.18 16.45 -29.06
CA CYS A 684 2.39 15.26 -29.37
C CYS A 684 0.90 15.58 -29.54
N GLU A 685 0.40 15.45 -30.77
CA GLU A 685 -1.02 15.54 -31.11
C GLU A 685 -1.44 14.34 -31.97
N VAL A 686 -2.61 13.75 -31.69
CA VAL A 686 -3.15 12.61 -32.44
C VAL A 686 -4.41 13.06 -33.17
N SER A 687 -4.51 12.75 -34.47
CA SER A 687 -5.62 13.17 -35.32
C SER A 687 -6.06 12.08 -36.29
N GLY A 688 -7.35 12.06 -36.66
CA GLY A 688 -7.92 11.08 -37.59
C GLY A 688 -8.44 9.79 -36.96
N LEU A 689 -8.28 9.60 -35.64
CA LEU A 689 -9.02 8.59 -34.89
C LEU A 689 -10.48 9.02 -34.74
N LYS A 690 -11.42 8.12 -35.08
CA LYS A 690 -12.87 8.31 -34.87
C LYS A 690 -13.25 7.83 -33.47
N GLU A 691 -14.31 8.41 -32.92
CA GLU A 691 -14.89 8.02 -31.63
C GLU A 691 -15.38 6.57 -31.60
N LEU A 692 -15.86 6.05 -32.74
CA LEU A 692 -16.29 4.67 -32.93
C LEU A 692 -15.98 4.17 -34.36
N TYR A 693 -15.53 2.92 -34.45
CA TYR A 693 -15.35 2.15 -35.69
C TYR A 693 -16.22 0.90 -35.65
N ILE A 694 -17.23 0.84 -36.53
CA ILE A 694 -18.12 -0.32 -36.68
C ILE A 694 -17.53 -1.23 -37.78
N PRO A 695 -17.33 -2.54 -37.54
CA PRO A 695 -16.90 -3.46 -38.58
C PRO A 695 -18.00 -3.66 -39.64
N ASP A 696 -17.62 -3.88 -40.90
CA ASP A 696 -18.57 -4.25 -41.94
C ASP A 696 -19.14 -5.66 -41.69
N ARG A 697 -20.40 -5.88 -42.08
CA ARG A 697 -21.10 -7.16 -41.87
C ARG A 697 -20.45 -8.33 -42.62
N SER A 698 -19.81 -8.05 -43.76
CA SER A 698 -19.29 -9.05 -44.70
C SER A 698 -17.77 -9.16 -44.66
N SER A 699 -17.05 -8.02 -44.69
CA SER A 699 -15.58 -7.98 -44.64
C SER A 699 -14.99 -7.86 -43.23
N GLY A 700 -15.80 -7.48 -42.23
CA GLY A 700 -15.36 -7.29 -40.86
C GLY A 700 -14.66 -5.95 -40.61
N PRO A 701 -13.72 -5.86 -39.66
CA PRO A 701 -13.01 -4.63 -39.35
C PRO A 701 -12.05 -4.25 -40.49
N GLU A 702 -12.03 -2.98 -40.88
CA GLU A 702 -11.05 -2.46 -41.85
C GLU A 702 -9.76 -1.95 -41.18
N PRO A 703 -8.62 -1.93 -41.89
CA PRO A 703 -7.43 -1.19 -41.49
C PRO A 703 -7.74 0.31 -41.33
N ILE A 704 -7.14 0.95 -40.33
CA ILE A 704 -7.41 2.36 -40.00
C ILE A 704 -6.15 3.18 -40.21
N SER A 705 -6.30 4.33 -40.86
CA SER A 705 -5.25 5.33 -40.98
C SER A 705 -5.53 6.52 -40.09
N PHE A 706 -4.52 6.98 -39.35
CA PHE A 706 -4.54 8.18 -38.53
C PHE A 706 -3.15 8.84 -38.55
N SER A 707 -3.02 10.03 -37.99
CA SER A 707 -1.74 10.76 -37.96
C SER A 707 -1.35 11.14 -36.53
N ILE A 708 -0.04 11.08 -36.26
CA ILE A 708 0.56 11.65 -35.07
C ILE A 708 1.51 12.78 -35.47
N GLN A 709 1.35 13.92 -34.82
CA GLN A 709 2.29 15.02 -34.86
C GLN A 709 3.28 14.88 -33.69
N THR A 710 4.54 15.19 -33.95
CA THR A 710 5.67 15.10 -33.03
C THR A 710 6.64 16.26 -33.29
N SER A 711 7.77 16.31 -32.57
CA SER A 711 8.82 17.27 -32.90
C SER A 711 9.52 16.91 -34.23
N LEU A 712 10.10 17.89 -34.91
CA LEU A 712 10.70 17.73 -36.25
C LEU A 712 11.75 16.59 -36.33
N PHE A 713 12.46 16.33 -35.24
CA PHE A 713 13.52 15.32 -35.14
C PHE A 713 13.08 14.04 -34.39
N ALA A 714 11.80 13.89 -34.06
CA ALA A 714 11.29 12.68 -33.47
C ALA A 714 11.06 11.60 -34.55
N GLY A 715 11.52 10.39 -34.26
CA GLY A 715 11.09 9.16 -34.94
C GLY A 715 9.88 8.54 -34.23
N VAL A 716 9.08 7.80 -34.97
CA VAL A 716 7.99 6.99 -34.44
C VAL A 716 8.14 5.58 -35.01
N ASP A 717 8.15 4.59 -34.14
CA ASP A 717 8.30 3.18 -34.48
C ASP A 717 7.15 2.36 -33.88
N SER A 718 6.90 1.16 -34.39
CA SER A 718 6.01 0.22 -33.72
C SER A 718 6.70 -0.31 -32.46
N LEU A 719 6.01 -0.32 -31.33
CA LEU A 719 6.55 -0.86 -30.07
C LEU A 719 6.72 -2.39 -30.17
N ASN A 720 5.81 -3.05 -30.89
CA ASN A 720 5.90 -4.46 -31.29
C ASN A 720 6.03 -4.57 -32.81
N GLY A 721 7.13 -5.14 -33.30
CA GLY A 721 7.32 -5.39 -34.74
C GLY A 721 6.37 -6.43 -35.35
N ALA A 722 5.70 -7.23 -34.52
CA ALA A 722 4.78 -8.29 -34.94
C ALA A 722 3.36 -7.77 -35.28
N ASP A 723 2.99 -6.58 -34.80
CA ASP A 723 1.59 -6.09 -34.83
C ASP A 723 1.15 -5.58 -36.22
N GLY A 724 2.02 -5.67 -37.24
CA GLY A 724 1.73 -5.31 -38.63
C GLY A 724 1.52 -3.82 -38.89
N ILE A 725 1.70 -2.97 -37.88
CA ILE A 725 1.57 -1.51 -37.95
C ILE A 725 2.57 -0.95 -38.95
N LYS A 726 2.08 -0.17 -39.92
CA LYS A 726 2.95 0.53 -40.90
C LYS A 726 2.98 2.01 -40.58
N ILE A 727 4.17 2.60 -40.57
CA ILE A 727 4.40 4.00 -40.25
C ILE A 727 5.07 4.66 -41.45
N GLN A 728 4.54 5.81 -41.90
CA GLN A 728 5.08 6.60 -42.99
C GLN A 728 5.23 8.05 -42.55
N THR A 729 6.46 8.54 -42.44
CA THR A 729 6.74 9.95 -42.16
C THR A 729 6.47 10.78 -43.42
N GLY A 730 5.39 11.57 -43.43
CA GLY A 730 4.98 12.36 -44.60
C GLY A 730 5.76 13.67 -44.72
N LYS A 731 5.94 14.35 -43.59
CA LYS A 731 6.85 15.49 -43.41
C LYS A 731 7.56 15.31 -42.07
N SER A 732 8.69 15.99 -41.87
CA SER A 732 9.37 16.05 -40.57
C SER A 732 8.38 16.47 -39.47
N GLY A 733 8.28 15.67 -38.40
CA GLY A 733 7.30 15.85 -37.31
C GLY A 733 5.86 15.40 -37.59
N LEU A 734 5.54 14.81 -38.76
CA LEU A 734 4.20 14.28 -39.06
C LEU A 734 4.28 12.85 -39.63
N HIS A 735 3.75 11.90 -38.87
CA HIS A 735 3.76 10.49 -39.24
C HIS A 735 2.34 9.98 -39.44
N HIS A 736 2.12 9.27 -40.54
CA HIS A 736 0.88 8.56 -40.83
C HIS A 736 1.03 7.11 -40.37
N ILE A 737 0.09 6.64 -39.56
CA ILE A 737 0.04 5.27 -39.04
C ILE A 737 -1.10 4.55 -39.76
N LEU A 738 -0.80 3.37 -40.29
CA LEU A 738 -1.79 2.41 -40.76
C LEU A 738 -1.81 1.22 -39.80
N ALA A 739 -2.87 1.15 -38.99
CA ALA A 739 -3.15 0.05 -38.07
C ALA A 739 -3.94 -1.05 -38.80
N PRO A 740 -3.55 -2.34 -38.67
CA PRO A 740 -4.33 -3.45 -39.22
C PRO A 740 -5.76 -3.57 -38.69
N SER A 741 -6.55 -4.38 -39.38
CA SER A 741 -7.96 -4.70 -39.06
C SER A 741 -8.13 -5.31 -37.67
N GLU A 742 -7.29 -6.27 -37.30
CA GLU A 742 -7.48 -7.10 -36.10
C GLU A 742 -7.10 -6.40 -34.78
N ILE A 743 -6.34 -5.28 -34.80
CA ILE A 743 -5.84 -4.64 -33.57
C ILE A 743 -6.78 -3.55 -33.06
N SER A 744 -6.91 -3.47 -31.72
CA SER A 744 -7.73 -2.46 -31.01
C SER A 744 -6.90 -1.49 -30.15
N SER A 745 -5.60 -1.75 -30.02
CA SER A 745 -4.62 -0.88 -29.35
C SER A 745 -3.37 -0.81 -30.22
N VAL A 746 -2.78 0.36 -30.34
CA VAL A 746 -1.60 0.63 -31.17
C VAL A 746 -0.47 1.09 -30.27
N GLY A 747 0.46 0.18 -29.97
CA GLY A 747 1.69 0.50 -29.25
C GLY A 747 2.71 1.16 -30.18
N LEU A 748 3.03 2.42 -29.94
CA LEU A 748 4.06 3.17 -30.67
C LEU A 748 5.19 3.57 -29.71
N LEU A 749 6.42 3.63 -30.23
CA LEU A 749 7.58 4.15 -29.51
C LEU A 749 8.00 5.47 -30.17
N ILE A 750 7.87 6.57 -29.43
CA ILE A 750 8.38 7.87 -29.86
C ILE A 750 9.84 7.99 -29.41
N ARG A 751 10.74 8.21 -30.37
CA ARG A 751 12.18 8.39 -30.17
C ARG A 751 12.59 9.81 -30.51
N ARG A 752 12.97 10.62 -29.51
CA ARG A 752 13.52 11.97 -29.71
C ARG A 752 15.01 11.95 -29.38
N GLU A 753 15.85 12.35 -30.33
CA GLU A 753 17.27 12.57 -30.07
C GLU A 753 17.47 13.86 -29.27
N THR A 754 18.33 13.81 -28.24
CA THR A 754 18.73 14.98 -27.45
C THR A 754 19.98 15.62 -28.02
N ILE A 755 20.29 16.84 -27.57
CA ILE A 755 21.54 17.55 -27.90
C ILE A 755 22.79 16.72 -27.51
N ASN A 756 22.65 15.81 -26.54
CA ASN A 756 23.71 14.91 -26.06
C ASN A 756 23.77 13.56 -26.82
N HIS A 757 23.10 13.42 -27.97
CA HIS A 757 22.98 12.17 -28.76
C HIS A 757 22.39 10.98 -27.99
N GLN A 758 21.65 11.24 -26.90
CA GLN A 758 20.83 10.22 -26.25
C GLN A 758 19.44 10.18 -26.87
N PHE A 759 18.74 9.04 -26.78
CA PHE A 759 17.38 8.91 -27.27
C PHE A 759 16.39 8.84 -26.10
N ILE A 760 15.58 9.87 -25.96
CA ILE A 760 14.36 9.84 -25.15
C ILE A 760 13.41 8.85 -25.82
N ARG A 761 12.84 7.94 -25.02
CA ARG A 761 11.97 6.86 -25.47
C ARG A 761 10.67 6.90 -24.70
N VAL A 762 9.60 7.38 -25.32
CA VAL A 762 8.27 7.42 -24.70
C VAL A 762 7.37 6.38 -25.38
N PRO A 763 6.99 5.30 -24.68
CA PRO A 763 6.03 4.33 -25.18
C PRO A 763 4.61 4.88 -25.02
N ILE A 764 3.87 4.94 -26.12
CA ILE A 764 2.47 5.38 -26.14
C ILE A 764 1.58 4.24 -26.62
N TYR A 765 0.40 4.12 -26.03
CA TYR A 765 -0.62 3.16 -26.45
C TYR A 765 -1.84 3.96 -26.88
N LEU A 766 -2.26 3.83 -28.13
CA LEU A 766 -3.40 4.54 -28.68
C LEU A 766 -4.55 3.56 -28.91
N ARG A 767 -5.67 3.82 -28.24
CA ARG A 767 -6.86 2.99 -28.36
C ARG A 767 -7.54 3.23 -29.71
N ILE A 768 -7.87 2.16 -30.41
CA ILE A 768 -8.80 2.19 -31.54
C ILE A 768 -10.15 1.76 -31.01
N ASN A 769 -11.11 2.68 -30.99
CA ASN A 769 -12.46 2.47 -30.51
C ASN A 769 -13.29 1.60 -31.49
N ARG A 770 -12.93 0.32 -31.66
CA ARG A 770 -13.69 -0.64 -32.46
C ARG A 770 -14.87 -1.19 -31.64
N LEU A 771 -16.05 -1.27 -32.26
CA LEU A 771 -17.11 -2.15 -31.77
C LEU A 771 -16.58 -3.59 -31.79
N ARG A 772 -16.64 -4.25 -30.63
CA ARG A 772 -16.20 -5.63 -30.45
C ARG A 772 -17.07 -6.32 -29.41
N TRP A 773 -17.17 -7.64 -29.51
CA TRP A 773 -17.99 -8.46 -28.62
C TRP A 773 -17.27 -9.75 -28.26
N ARG A 774 -17.65 -10.38 -27.16
CA ARG A 774 -17.20 -11.73 -26.80
C ARG A 774 -18.34 -12.54 -26.22
N MET A 775 -18.30 -13.83 -26.45
CA MET A 775 -19.12 -14.79 -25.73
C MET A 775 -18.42 -15.13 -24.41
N MET A 776 -19.18 -15.52 -23.41
CA MET A 776 -18.68 -16.00 -22.13
C MET A 776 -19.57 -17.15 -21.68
N GLY A 777 -19.00 -18.36 -21.63
CA GLY A 777 -19.59 -19.49 -20.92
C GLY A 777 -19.50 -19.34 -19.41
N ASP A 778 -19.80 -20.41 -18.69
CA ASP A 778 -19.93 -20.40 -17.23
C ASP A 778 -18.60 -20.38 -16.49
N HIS A 779 -17.60 -21.09 -17.01
CA HIS A 779 -16.33 -21.29 -16.34
C HIS A 779 -15.15 -20.99 -17.25
N GLY A 780 -14.08 -20.47 -16.66
CA GLY A 780 -12.76 -20.43 -17.27
C GLY A 780 -12.36 -19.10 -17.89
N LEU A 781 -11.23 -19.17 -18.59
CA LEU A 781 -10.52 -18.06 -19.23
C LEU A 781 -11.44 -17.19 -20.09
N VAL A 782 -11.46 -15.88 -19.79
CA VAL A 782 -12.22 -14.90 -20.56
C VAL A 782 -11.83 -14.92 -22.04
N GLU A 783 -12.82 -15.15 -22.92
CA GLU A 783 -12.58 -15.29 -24.36
C GLU A 783 -12.00 -14.02 -25.01
N ASN A 784 -11.27 -14.23 -26.10
CA ASN A 784 -10.75 -13.15 -26.93
C ASN A 784 -11.89 -12.37 -27.61
N TRP A 785 -11.79 -11.05 -27.59
CA TRP A 785 -12.70 -10.15 -28.30
C TRP A 785 -12.78 -10.47 -29.81
N GLN A 786 -14.01 -10.60 -30.29
CA GLN A 786 -14.38 -10.79 -31.69
C GLN A 786 -14.82 -9.47 -32.33
N GLN A 787 -14.60 -9.36 -33.64
CA GLN A 787 -14.99 -8.23 -34.49
C GLN A 787 -15.62 -8.68 -35.82
N LYS A 788 -15.78 -9.99 -35.99
CA LYS A 788 -16.32 -10.68 -37.16
C LYS A 788 -17.45 -11.58 -36.70
N HIS A 789 -18.34 -11.98 -37.62
CA HIS A 789 -19.37 -12.94 -37.31
C HIS A 789 -18.76 -14.22 -36.71
N SER A 790 -19.35 -14.71 -35.63
CA SER A 790 -19.04 -16.00 -35.02
C SER A 790 -20.24 -16.93 -35.16
N THR A 791 -19.97 -18.24 -35.12
CA THR A 791 -20.99 -19.29 -35.11
C THR A 791 -20.70 -20.17 -33.89
N LEU A 792 -21.75 -20.54 -33.16
CA LEU A 792 -21.70 -21.39 -31.96
C LEU A 792 -22.62 -22.59 -32.17
N SER A 793 -22.30 -23.76 -31.59
CA SER A 793 -23.24 -24.88 -31.61
C SER A 793 -24.46 -24.57 -30.75
N LEU A 794 -25.65 -24.93 -31.24
CA LEU A 794 -26.88 -24.81 -30.45
C LEU A 794 -26.83 -25.68 -29.20
N GLN A 795 -26.16 -26.84 -29.28
CA GLN A 795 -26.02 -27.76 -28.15
C GLN A 795 -25.05 -27.22 -27.09
N GLU A 796 -23.98 -26.54 -27.49
CA GLU A 796 -23.04 -25.88 -26.57
C GLU A 796 -23.79 -24.77 -25.80
N LEU A 797 -24.46 -23.85 -26.52
CA LEU A 797 -25.23 -22.76 -25.89
C LEU A 797 -26.32 -23.27 -24.94
N LEU A 798 -26.99 -24.37 -25.28
CA LEU A 798 -28.03 -24.96 -24.42
C LEU A 798 -27.46 -25.69 -23.19
N GLN A 799 -26.19 -26.10 -23.18
CA GLN A 799 -25.53 -26.73 -22.04
C GLN A 799 -25.05 -25.71 -20.99
N GLU A 800 -24.55 -24.55 -21.40
CA GLU A 800 -24.11 -23.46 -20.49
C GLU A 800 -25.28 -22.91 -19.64
N GLU A 801 -25.23 -22.93 -18.32
CA GLU A 801 -26.27 -22.39 -17.42
C GLU A 801 -26.47 -20.87 -17.60
N SER A 802 -25.38 -20.09 -17.68
CA SER A 802 -25.39 -18.63 -17.72
C SER A 802 -24.45 -18.04 -18.81
N PRO A 803 -24.73 -18.33 -20.11
CA PRO A 803 -23.99 -17.77 -21.23
C PRO A 803 -24.28 -16.29 -21.41
N LEU A 804 -23.24 -15.48 -21.57
CA LEU A 804 -23.34 -14.03 -21.76
C LEU A 804 -22.74 -13.60 -23.10
N LEU A 805 -23.35 -12.59 -23.72
CA LEU A 805 -22.72 -11.76 -24.74
C LEU A 805 -22.31 -10.44 -24.11
N ILE A 806 -21.00 -10.14 -24.11
CA ILE A 806 -20.47 -8.85 -23.64
C ILE A 806 -20.05 -8.04 -24.86
N VAL A 807 -20.55 -6.82 -24.98
CA VAL A 807 -20.22 -5.87 -26.05
C VAL A 807 -19.44 -4.68 -25.47
N ASP A 808 -18.31 -4.34 -26.10
CA ASP A 808 -17.57 -3.09 -25.86
C ASP A 808 -17.98 -2.11 -26.97
N LEU A 809 -18.76 -1.08 -26.59
CA LEU A 809 -19.19 0.02 -27.46
C LEU A 809 -18.47 1.31 -27.00
N PRO A 810 -17.19 1.49 -27.37
CA PRO A 810 -16.43 2.67 -26.98
C PRO A 810 -16.99 3.94 -27.63
N GLY A 811 -16.74 5.09 -27.00
CA GLY A 811 -17.18 6.41 -27.50
C GLY A 811 -18.62 6.80 -27.16
N ASN A 812 -19.48 5.87 -26.72
CA ASN A 812 -20.88 6.17 -26.38
C ASN A 812 -21.08 6.73 -24.95
N ALA A 813 -20.21 7.66 -24.53
CA ALA A 813 -20.25 8.23 -23.17
C ALA A 813 -21.47 9.14 -22.93
N GLU A 814 -21.97 9.81 -23.98
CA GLU A 814 -23.16 10.66 -23.93
C GLU A 814 -24.49 9.89 -24.02
N GLY A 815 -24.46 8.55 -24.13
CA GLY A 815 -25.68 7.73 -24.17
C GLY A 815 -26.50 7.87 -25.46
N LEU A 816 -25.95 8.42 -26.53
CA LEU A 816 -26.64 8.69 -27.81
C LEU A 816 -27.16 7.43 -28.53
N LEU A 817 -26.64 6.26 -28.16
CA LEU A 817 -27.05 4.95 -28.66
C LEU A 817 -27.44 4.03 -27.51
N SER A 818 -28.65 3.50 -27.55
CA SER A 818 -29.04 2.30 -26.79
C SER A 818 -28.76 1.06 -27.66
N LEU A 819 -28.45 -0.09 -27.04
CA LEU A 819 -28.26 -1.36 -27.73
C LEU A 819 -29.41 -2.32 -27.44
N GLU A 820 -29.83 -3.07 -28.45
CA GLU A 820 -30.77 -4.19 -28.34
C GLU A 820 -30.21 -5.40 -29.09
N LEU A 821 -30.59 -6.61 -28.68
CA LEU A 821 -30.18 -7.86 -29.33
C LEU A 821 -31.42 -8.64 -29.79
N ASN A 822 -31.56 -8.84 -31.09
CA ASN A 822 -32.69 -9.55 -31.67
C ASN A 822 -32.32 -11.02 -31.96
N LEU A 823 -33.09 -11.97 -31.43
CA LEU A 823 -33.08 -13.37 -31.85
C LEU A 823 -34.00 -13.53 -33.07
N LEU A 824 -33.48 -14.10 -34.16
CA LEU A 824 -34.24 -14.38 -35.38
C LEU A 824 -34.15 -15.85 -35.81
N ASP A 825 -35.20 -16.33 -36.48
CA ASP A 825 -35.20 -17.62 -37.19
C ASP A 825 -34.43 -17.55 -38.52
N ILE A 826 -34.33 -18.69 -39.22
CA ILE A 826 -33.67 -18.78 -40.53
C ILE A 826 -34.38 -17.97 -41.64
N GLN A 827 -35.67 -17.68 -41.47
CA GLN A 827 -36.47 -16.84 -42.37
C GLN A 827 -36.26 -15.33 -42.10
N GLY A 828 -35.68 -14.97 -40.96
CA GLY A 828 -35.43 -13.59 -40.53
C GLY A 828 -36.59 -12.95 -39.76
N ASN A 829 -37.53 -13.73 -39.22
CA ASN A 829 -38.54 -13.23 -38.28
C ASN A 829 -37.90 -13.06 -36.89
N ILE A 830 -38.18 -11.94 -36.22
CA ILE A 830 -37.74 -11.73 -34.83
C ILE A 830 -38.60 -12.60 -33.90
N LEU A 831 -37.94 -13.53 -33.21
CA LEU A 831 -38.56 -14.43 -32.23
C LEU A 831 -38.60 -13.79 -30.84
N GLN A 832 -37.55 -13.07 -30.47
CA GLN A 832 -37.40 -12.41 -29.17
C GLN A 832 -36.45 -11.22 -29.29
N GLN A 833 -36.70 -10.18 -28.49
CA GLN A 833 -35.79 -9.05 -28.32
C GLN A 833 -35.25 -9.05 -26.90
N LEU A 834 -33.95 -8.80 -26.74
CA LEU A 834 -33.27 -8.72 -25.47
C LEU A 834 -32.73 -7.31 -25.27
N LYS A 835 -33.00 -6.79 -24.08
CA LYS A 835 -32.34 -5.60 -23.57
C LYS A 835 -31.07 -5.99 -22.81
N PRO A 836 -30.05 -5.14 -22.83
CA PRO A 836 -28.86 -5.29 -22.02
C PRO A 836 -29.20 -5.12 -20.53
N ALA A 837 -28.27 -5.48 -19.65
CA ALA A 837 -28.33 -5.12 -18.23
C ALA A 837 -28.47 -3.59 -18.05
N ASP A 838 -29.23 -3.18 -17.03
CA ASP A 838 -29.47 -1.76 -16.73
C ASP A 838 -28.15 -1.00 -16.53
N ARG A 839 -28.10 0.27 -16.92
CA ARG A 839 -26.85 1.05 -16.94
C ARG A 839 -26.86 2.13 -15.87
N SER A 840 -25.67 2.41 -15.34
CA SER A 840 -25.54 3.43 -14.30
C SER A 840 -25.86 4.83 -14.79
N ILE A 841 -26.44 5.60 -13.88
CA ILE A 841 -26.70 7.04 -14.02
C ILE A 841 -25.49 7.84 -13.51
N LYS A 842 -24.61 7.22 -12.70
CA LYS A 842 -23.46 7.85 -12.03
C LYS A 842 -22.10 7.43 -12.61
N HIS A 843 -21.92 6.14 -12.89
CA HIS A 843 -20.65 5.53 -13.26
C HIS A 843 -20.56 5.29 -14.77
N ALA A 844 -19.36 5.43 -15.34
CA ALA A 844 -19.11 5.20 -16.76
C ALA A 844 -19.12 3.69 -17.08
N ALA A 845 -20.30 3.13 -17.37
CA ALA A 845 -20.45 1.73 -17.78
C ALA A 845 -19.88 1.51 -19.20
N ARG A 846 -18.70 0.90 -19.32
CA ARG A 846 -18.08 0.64 -20.63
C ARG A 846 -18.71 -0.52 -21.39
N PHE A 847 -18.98 -1.62 -20.69
CA PHE A 847 -19.50 -2.83 -21.32
C PHE A 847 -21.03 -2.88 -21.32
N TRP A 848 -21.57 -3.69 -22.21
CA TRP A 848 -22.99 -4.02 -22.32
C TRP A 848 -23.13 -5.55 -22.23
N ARG A 849 -23.66 -6.05 -21.13
CA ARG A 849 -23.99 -7.47 -20.94
C ARG A 849 -25.40 -7.78 -21.43
N PHE A 850 -25.50 -8.78 -22.31
CA PHE A 850 -26.74 -9.47 -22.63
C PHE A 850 -26.68 -10.89 -22.05
N ASP A 851 -27.73 -11.28 -21.35
CA ASP A 851 -27.89 -12.61 -20.77
C ASP A 851 -28.62 -13.53 -21.75
N LEU A 852 -27.90 -14.52 -22.28
CA LEU A 852 -28.39 -15.42 -23.32
C LEU A 852 -29.13 -16.64 -22.76
N SER A 853 -29.13 -16.85 -21.43
CA SER A 853 -30.03 -17.85 -20.82
C SER A 853 -31.50 -17.54 -21.18
N LYS A 854 -31.82 -16.25 -21.31
CA LYS A 854 -33.16 -15.71 -21.63
C LYS A 854 -33.68 -16.07 -23.03
N VAL A 855 -32.83 -16.50 -23.98
CA VAL A 855 -33.26 -16.98 -25.32
C VAL A 855 -33.45 -18.49 -25.41
N LYS A 856 -32.93 -19.27 -24.47
CA LYS A 856 -32.94 -20.75 -24.56
C LYS A 856 -34.34 -21.31 -24.79
N HIS A 857 -35.32 -20.85 -24.02
CA HIS A 857 -36.69 -21.32 -24.14
C HIS A 857 -37.31 -21.02 -25.52
N SER A 858 -37.02 -19.85 -26.11
CA SER A 858 -37.48 -19.46 -27.45
C SER A 858 -36.77 -20.24 -28.57
N ILE A 859 -35.54 -20.69 -28.32
CA ILE A 859 -34.78 -21.59 -29.19
C ILE A 859 -35.37 -23.02 -29.13
N GLU A 860 -35.62 -23.55 -27.94
CA GLU A 860 -36.18 -24.91 -27.74
C GLU A 860 -37.60 -25.07 -28.29
N MET A 861 -38.39 -23.99 -28.29
CA MET A 861 -39.79 -23.99 -28.74
C MET A 861 -39.96 -23.70 -30.25
N ASN A 862 -38.87 -23.64 -31.03
CA ASN A 862 -38.90 -23.29 -32.44
C ASN A 862 -38.11 -24.30 -33.30
N ASP A 863 -38.75 -24.83 -34.36
CA ASP A 863 -38.15 -25.84 -35.26
C ASP A 863 -37.05 -25.30 -36.21
N SER A 864 -36.64 -24.03 -36.08
CA SER A 864 -35.60 -23.44 -36.93
C SER A 864 -34.24 -24.12 -36.71
N PRO A 865 -33.58 -24.65 -37.77
CA PRO A 865 -32.29 -25.34 -37.63
C PRO A 865 -31.12 -24.37 -37.38
N ILE A 866 -31.32 -23.08 -37.61
CA ILE A 866 -30.33 -22.01 -37.42
C ILE A 866 -31.05 -20.81 -36.81
N PHE A 867 -30.41 -20.17 -35.84
CA PHE A 867 -30.85 -18.90 -35.27
C PHE A 867 -29.80 -17.82 -35.53
N ARG A 868 -30.21 -16.57 -35.64
CA ARG A 868 -29.32 -15.41 -35.76
C ARG A 868 -29.52 -14.46 -34.59
N LEU A 869 -28.43 -13.93 -34.05
CA LEU A 869 -28.45 -12.83 -33.09
C LEU A 869 -27.97 -11.56 -33.82
N ASP A 870 -28.86 -10.61 -34.08
CA ASP A 870 -28.51 -9.30 -34.66
C ASP A 870 -28.45 -8.25 -33.54
N LEU A 871 -27.26 -7.68 -33.30
CA LEU A 871 -27.06 -6.52 -32.42
C LEU A 871 -27.50 -5.24 -33.17
N VAL A 872 -28.38 -4.46 -32.55
CA VAL A 872 -28.95 -3.24 -33.13
C VAL A 872 -28.66 -2.05 -32.23
N GLY A 873 -28.12 -0.98 -32.82
CA GLY A 873 -27.99 0.32 -32.17
C GLY A 873 -29.21 1.19 -32.46
N VAL A 874 -29.96 1.54 -31.43
CA VAL A 874 -31.11 2.45 -31.49
C VAL A 874 -30.64 3.84 -31.06
N LYS A 875 -30.98 4.88 -31.84
CA LYS A 875 -30.72 6.27 -31.44
C LYS A 875 -31.88 6.74 -30.58
N ASP A 876 -31.61 7.10 -29.33
CA ASP A 876 -32.62 7.63 -28.44
C ASP A 876 -33.08 9.01 -28.93
N ALA A 877 -34.36 9.08 -29.29
CA ALA A 877 -34.96 10.30 -29.82
C ALA A 877 -35.28 11.27 -28.65
N MET A 878 -34.28 12.11 -28.33
CA MET A 878 -34.31 13.24 -27.38
C MET A 878 -34.16 12.88 -25.89
N VAL A 879 -33.05 13.36 -25.31
CA VAL A 879 -33.15 14.33 -24.20
C VAL A 879 -32.47 15.61 -24.68
N LYS A 880 -33.03 16.77 -24.36
CA LYS A 880 -32.60 18.09 -24.85
C LYS A 880 -32.48 19.08 -23.71
#